data_AF-T0PKD6-F1
#
_entry.id   AF-T0PKD6-F1
#
_cell.length_a   1.000
_cell.length_b   1.000
_cell.length_c   1.000
_cell.angle_alpha   90.00
_cell.angle_beta   90.00
_cell.angle_gamma   90.00
#
_symmetry.space_group_name_H-M   'P 1'
#
loop_
_entity.id
_entity.type
_entity.pdbx_description
1 polymer ?
#
loop_
_entity_poly.entity_id
_entity_poly.type
_entity_poly.pdbx_seq_one_letter_code
_entity_poly.pdbx_strand_id
1 'polypeptide(L)'
;MWMDDSNSNENVMYTGYMRAPSSAWWLLCKLLLRLSLAGCVGVWMWHAYFRHLPRLVASLEAYGLCDAPISATLEVVVGDPTAYVLLHPMVSIAFVLDFWLSVDFVARAMNRMVQATDASSFVVACVYLSRTVWFGYGTLLAMSTVLRYCRIYRPRFVAVDPTTIAILLTLAAGPITRLQSQTPALARVCNNLFTCLAPSPDEIDVGVAALVYTLIIGVLPLLLGFVLSACARARAVARQSLRRRSLSSLKEGPHVAMIHASFANNDWKNHIMTTLSIHPWTATFTCVGGSVYDLFDKQPKYSRNMALSLRGADCFVLYSTPLKAYISEPFPWHHVPMQGIPDQCDRNFTACAPTLLLALQNQSQQLGPGQVYLATDRFDLVRVSFAALPDPSDADTFYLTLPYASFYSIQQRKLFSAIARREMNASAFATTELSLFLGIAISYNAIWIAPNTQNASSDLFICAARVAFPTWWLWLKFAYRLVFGVYLLMCMWRLYFAQYATLVANLERYGIEAAAVGSTLTLVVGDPTSLILVHPRVILGFVLDFWMSADFDGRAYLRVGQVVDPLQFFVACLYLSRTLWFAYGAVVATSNLMKRCGLAKYFHGVDPTYTAIGVAVVAGPFTFVQMQIPALCKLYNTLFVALARRDDTIDISLAALVYTTLIGGLPLVFGLWPRLMFWRTRRPIQFAGGSIYTLFAKDETWKAILGVSQRSTDCYVLYDVPGNSSHQQGVRLSLTARVEKRRQLVLRDASTGTSVGHIAFEKDDSISLVQGSHGVAWIM
;
A
#
# COMPACT_ATOMS: atom_id res chain seq x y z
N MET A 1 -28.63 30.08 -21.23
CA MET A 1 -29.33 28.87 -21.71
C MET A 1 -29.96 29.24 -23.04
N TRP A 2 -29.79 28.44 -24.09
CA TRP A 2 -30.39 28.72 -25.40
C TRP A 2 -30.89 27.42 -26.02
N MET A 3 -31.98 27.50 -26.79
CA MET A 3 -32.51 26.40 -27.58
C MET A 3 -32.07 26.58 -29.03
N ASP A 4 -31.70 25.46 -29.66
CA ASP A 4 -31.38 25.43 -31.08
C ASP A 4 -32.49 24.64 -31.79
N ASP A 5 -33.25 25.34 -32.63
CA ASP A 5 -34.38 24.78 -33.40
C ASP A 5 -33.93 24.27 -34.79
N SER A 6 -32.62 24.20 -35.05
CA SER A 6 -32.08 23.86 -36.37
C SER A 6 -32.27 22.40 -36.81
N ASN A 7 -32.63 21.48 -35.90
CA ASN A 7 -32.97 20.09 -36.20
C ASN A 7 -34.47 19.84 -35.99
N SER A 8 -35.21 19.59 -37.08
CA SER A 8 -36.68 19.49 -37.11
C SER A 8 -37.31 18.33 -36.32
N ASN A 9 -36.51 17.49 -35.65
CA ASN A 9 -37.02 16.32 -34.92
C ASN A 9 -36.64 16.28 -33.43
N GLU A 10 -35.73 17.14 -32.93
CA GLU A 10 -35.38 17.19 -31.49
C GLU A 10 -34.99 18.60 -31.05
N ASN A 11 -35.74 19.17 -30.08
CA ASN A 11 -35.40 20.44 -29.46
C ASN A 11 -34.23 20.24 -28.49
N VAL A 12 -33.03 20.71 -28.85
CA VAL A 12 -31.83 20.61 -28.01
C VAL A 12 -31.64 21.89 -27.19
N MET A 13 -31.60 21.75 -25.86
CA MET A 13 -31.35 22.85 -24.94
C MET A 13 -29.89 22.86 -24.48
N TYR A 14 -29.20 23.99 -24.70
CA TYR A 14 -27.83 24.20 -24.26
C TYR A 14 -27.76 25.00 -22.96
N THR A 15 -26.98 24.50 -22.00
CA THR A 15 -26.70 25.17 -20.73
C THR A 15 -25.20 25.37 -20.54
N GLY A 16 -24.79 26.60 -20.27
CA GLY A 16 -23.40 26.96 -19.99
C GLY A 16 -23.24 27.38 -18.54
N TYR A 17 -22.24 26.82 -17.85
CA TYR A 17 -21.85 27.23 -16.51
C TYR A 17 -20.45 27.85 -16.54
N MET A 18 -20.35 29.13 -16.17
CA MET A 18 -19.08 29.83 -16.04
C MET A 18 -18.87 30.23 -14.58
N ARG A 19 -17.69 29.92 -14.05
CA ARG A 19 -17.31 30.28 -12.69
C ARG A 19 -16.85 31.75 -12.66
N ALA A 20 -17.38 32.53 -11.73
CA ALA A 20 -16.87 33.88 -11.46
C ALA A 20 -15.41 33.80 -10.93
N PRO A 21 -14.49 34.64 -11.43
CA PRO A 21 -13.10 34.62 -10.99
C PRO A 21 -13.02 34.93 -9.49
N SER A 22 -12.39 34.05 -8.73
CA SER A 22 -12.06 34.30 -7.32
C SER A 22 -10.77 35.11 -7.22
N SER A 23 -10.67 36.01 -6.24
CA SER A 23 -9.43 36.73 -5.98
C SER A 23 -8.29 35.77 -5.59
N ALA A 24 -7.06 36.11 -5.98
CA ALA A 24 -5.87 35.31 -5.64
C ALA A 24 -5.71 35.15 -4.11
N TRP A 25 -6.03 36.19 -3.35
CA TRP A 25 -6.02 36.18 -1.89
C TRP A 25 -6.98 35.14 -1.31
N TRP A 26 -8.21 35.05 -1.83
CA TRP A 26 -9.19 34.06 -1.40
C TRP A 26 -8.71 32.62 -1.65
N LEU A 27 -8.07 32.38 -2.80
CA LEU A 27 -7.49 31.08 -3.13
C LEU A 27 -6.30 30.73 -2.21
N LEU A 28 -5.43 31.70 -1.90
CA LEU A 28 -4.31 31.52 -0.98
C LEU A 28 -4.79 31.21 0.45
N CYS A 29 -5.76 31.95 0.96
CA CYS A 29 -6.36 31.68 2.28
C CYS A 29 -6.96 30.27 2.35
N LYS A 30 -7.66 29.82 1.29
CA LYS A 30 -8.18 28.45 1.22
C LYS A 30 -7.08 27.40 1.21
N LEU A 31 -5.98 27.65 0.49
CA LEU A 31 -4.83 26.74 0.49
C LEU A 31 -4.20 26.63 1.88
N LEU A 32 -3.96 27.78 2.55
CA LEU A 32 -3.41 27.81 3.90
C LEU A 32 -4.32 27.12 4.92
N LEU A 33 -5.63 27.34 4.83
CA LEU A 33 -6.63 26.65 5.65
C LEU A 33 -6.57 25.13 5.46
N ARG A 34 -6.41 24.65 4.22
CA ARG A 34 -6.31 23.21 3.94
C ARG A 34 -5.01 22.60 4.43
N LEU A 35 -3.90 23.32 4.29
CA LEU A 35 -2.59 22.89 4.81
C LEU A 35 -2.60 22.83 6.33
N SER A 36 -3.19 23.83 7.00
CA SER A 36 -3.31 23.83 8.46
C SER A 36 -4.25 22.73 8.95
N LEU A 37 -5.38 22.51 8.27
CA LEU A 37 -6.29 21.39 8.56
C LEU A 37 -5.60 20.03 8.40
N ALA A 38 -4.86 19.82 7.32
CA ALA A 38 -4.11 18.58 7.10
C ALA A 38 -3.05 18.35 8.19
N GLY A 39 -2.31 19.40 8.56
CA GLY A 39 -1.35 19.35 9.67
C GLY A 39 -2.01 19.02 11.01
N CYS A 40 -3.10 19.70 11.35
CA CYS A 40 -3.87 19.47 12.58
C CYS A 40 -4.43 18.04 12.65
N VAL A 41 -4.97 17.52 11.54
CA VAL A 41 -5.44 16.14 11.46
C VAL A 41 -4.28 15.16 11.70
N GLY A 42 -3.13 15.36 11.05
CA GLY A 42 -1.96 14.51 11.24
C GLY A 42 -1.44 14.50 12.68
N VAL A 43 -1.34 15.68 13.30
CA VAL A 43 -0.94 15.83 14.71
C VAL A 43 -1.96 15.14 15.64
N TRP A 44 -3.25 15.31 15.38
CA TRP A 44 -4.30 14.68 16.19
C TRP A 44 -4.27 13.15 16.07
N MET A 45 -4.14 12.61 14.85
CA MET A 45 -3.98 11.17 14.62
C MET A 45 -2.77 10.61 15.36
N TRP A 46 -1.66 11.35 15.34
CA TRP A 46 -0.46 10.97 16.08
C TRP A 46 -0.72 10.88 17.57
N HIS A 47 -1.30 11.93 18.17
CA HIS A 47 -1.52 11.98 19.62
C HIS A 47 -2.60 11.02 20.11
N ALA A 48 -3.68 10.85 19.35
CA ALA A 48 -4.85 10.07 19.76
C ALA A 48 -4.73 8.58 19.46
N TYR A 49 -3.94 8.19 18.44
CA TYR A 49 -3.85 6.80 17.99
C TYR A 49 -2.40 6.32 17.90
N PHE A 50 -1.59 6.89 17.00
CA PHE A 50 -0.27 6.32 16.69
C PHE A 50 0.72 6.36 17.86
N ARG A 51 0.62 7.33 18.77
CA ARG A 51 1.48 7.39 19.97
C ARG A 51 1.28 6.19 20.90
N HIS A 52 0.09 5.58 20.88
CA HIS A 52 -0.25 4.44 21.72
C HIS A 52 0.20 3.11 21.13
N LEU A 53 0.36 3.01 19.81
CA LEU A 53 0.83 1.79 19.15
C LEU A 53 2.21 1.33 19.63
N PRO A 54 3.25 2.19 19.71
CA PRO A 54 4.53 1.80 20.29
C PRO A 54 4.41 1.31 21.74
N ARG A 55 3.44 1.83 22.51
CA ARG A 55 3.20 1.38 23.89
C ARG A 55 2.48 0.04 23.93
N LEU A 56 1.54 -0.18 23.02
CA LEU A 56 0.82 -1.44 22.87
C LEU A 56 1.80 -2.53 22.43
N VAL A 57 2.60 -2.26 21.40
CA VAL A 57 3.69 -3.14 20.94
C VAL A 57 4.64 -3.41 22.09
N ALA A 58 5.12 -2.38 22.79
CA ALA A 58 5.99 -2.57 23.96
C ALA A 58 5.31 -3.37 25.10
N SER A 59 3.99 -3.28 25.27
CA SER A 59 3.25 -4.04 26.29
C SER A 59 3.01 -5.49 25.87
N LEU A 60 2.71 -5.74 24.60
CA LEU A 60 2.55 -7.09 24.03
C LEU A 60 3.89 -7.81 23.97
N GLU A 61 4.95 -7.08 23.65
CA GLU A 61 6.34 -7.54 23.79
C GLU A 61 6.63 -7.87 25.26
N ALA A 62 6.25 -7.00 26.21
CA ALA A 62 6.60 -7.18 27.61
C ALA A 62 5.80 -8.26 28.37
N TYR A 63 4.53 -8.43 28.06
CA TYR A 63 3.61 -9.25 28.85
C TYR A 63 2.92 -10.37 28.06
N GLY A 64 3.14 -10.45 26.75
CA GLY A 64 2.39 -11.37 25.87
C GLY A 64 0.89 -11.05 25.83
N LEU A 65 0.11 -11.97 25.28
CA LEU A 65 -1.35 -11.90 25.32
C LEU A 65 -1.87 -13.01 26.24
N CYS A 66 -2.77 -12.69 27.17
CA CYS A 66 -3.41 -13.70 28.02
C CYS A 66 -4.02 -14.80 27.14
N ASP A 67 -3.79 -16.06 27.51
CA ASP A 67 -4.22 -17.28 26.80
C ASP A 67 -3.51 -17.60 25.48
N ALA A 68 -2.58 -16.77 25.01
CA ALA A 68 -1.71 -17.13 23.90
C ALA A 68 -0.57 -18.06 24.39
N PRO A 69 -0.25 -19.15 23.68
CA PRO A 69 0.90 -19.97 24.01
C PRO A 69 2.17 -19.11 23.94
N ILE A 70 3.10 -19.35 24.87
CA ILE A 70 4.32 -18.55 25.08
C ILE A 70 5.21 -18.49 23.81
N SER A 71 4.99 -19.39 22.85
CA SER A 71 5.66 -19.46 21.54
C SER A 71 4.93 -18.74 20.39
N ALA A 72 3.84 -18.02 20.65
CA ALA A 72 3.05 -17.36 19.61
C ALA A 72 3.75 -16.07 19.12
N THR A 73 3.99 -15.98 17.82
CA THR A 73 4.44 -14.74 17.18
C THR A 73 3.27 -13.75 17.11
N LEU A 74 3.43 -12.58 17.72
CA LEU A 74 2.41 -11.55 17.76
C LEU A 74 2.69 -10.47 16.70
N GLU A 75 2.08 -10.55 15.51
CA GLU A 75 2.01 -9.43 14.57
C GLU A 75 0.99 -8.40 15.04
N VAL A 76 1.16 -7.09 14.83
CA VAL A 76 0.10 -6.10 15.15
C VAL A 76 -0.38 -5.46 13.86
N VAL A 77 -1.51 -5.94 13.35
CA VAL A 77 -2.29 -5.35 12.26
C VAL A 77 -2.93 -4.08 12.79
N VAL A 78 -2.38 -2.94 12.41
CA VAL A 78 -2.87 -1.63 12.81
C VAL A 78 -4.24 -1.36 12.17
N GLY A 79 -5.21 -0.95 12.98
CA GLY A 79 -6.53 -0.53 12.52
C GLY A 79 -6.53 0.86 11.85
N ASP A 80 -7.67 1.25 11.30
CA ASP A 80 -7.86 2.54 10.64
C ASP A 80 -8.09 3.67 11.67
N PRO A 81 -7.15 4.62 11.83
CA PRO A 81 -7.31 5.75 12.74
C PRO A 81 -8.37 6.78 12.31
N THR A 82 -8.96 6.66 11.11
CA THR A 82 -9.90 7.64 10.55
C THR A 82 -11.03 7.96 11.53
N ALA A 83 -11.56 6.96 12.23
CA ALA A 83 -12.63 7.16 13.21
C ALA A 83 -12.24 8.15 14.34
N TYR A 84 -10.97 8.20 14.77
CA TYR A 84 -10.50 9.16 15.78
C TYR A 84 -10.44 10.62 15.29
N VAL A 85 -10.24 10.82 13.99
CA VAL A 85 -10.34 12.13 13.34
C VAL A 85 -11.78 12.58 13.27
N LEU A 86 -12.66 11.66 12.85
CA LEU A 86 -14.11 11.90 12.73
C LEU A 86 -14.76 12.19 14.08
N LEU A 87 -14.17 11.73 15.20
CA LEU A 87 -14.64 12.03 16.55
C LEU A 87 -14.39 13.47 17.01
N HIS A 88 -13.53 14.24 16.34
CA HIS A 88 -13.19 15.58 16.79
C HIS A 88 -14.18 16.63 16.23
N PRO A 89 -14.96 17.32 17.08
CA PRO A 89 -16.02 18.22 16.61
C PRO A 89 -15.46 19.40 15.80
N MET A 90 -14.32 19.96 16.19
CA MET A 90 -13.71 21.08 15.45
C MET A 90 -13.21 20.68 14.06
N VAL A 91 -12.79 19.42 13.90
CA VAL A 91 -12.32 18.92 12.59
C VAL A 91 -13.52 18.80 11.65
N SER A 92 -14.61 18.20 12.14
CA SER A 92 -15.86 18.11 11.37
C SER A 92 -16.41 19.49 11.01
N ILE A 93 -16.45 20.44 11.96
CA ILE A 93 -16.88 21.82 11.71
C ILE A 93 -16.00 22.49 10.65
N ALA A 94 -14.68 22.34 10.74
CA ALA A 94 -13.78 22.97 9.80
C ALA A 94 -13.89 22.40 8.37
N PHE A 95 -14.13 21.09 8.22
CA PHE A 95 -14.39 20.49 6.91
C PHE A 95 -15.75 20.86 6.33
N VAL A 96 -16.77 21.01 7.19
CA VAL A 96 -18.06 21.59 6.80
C VAL A 96 -17.85 23.02 6.29
N LEU A 97 -17.11 23.85 7.01
CA LEU A 97 -16.79 25.20 6.57
C LEU A 97 -15.98 25.21 5.27
N ASP A 98 -14.96 24.36 5.08
CA ASP A 98 -14.22 24.27 3.81
C ASP A 98 -15.13 23.91 2.62
N PHE A 99 -16.12 23.04 2.84
CA PHE A 99 -17.10 22.71 1.82
C PHE A 99 -17.94 23.93 1.43
N TRP A 100 -18.47 24.66 2.43
CA TRP A 100 -19.27 25.88 2.21
C TRP A 100 -18.46 27.01 1.56
N LEU A 101 -17.19 27.18 1.93
CA LEU A 101 -16.25 28.14 1.31
C LEU A 101 -15.87 27.78 -0.14
N SER A 102 -16.31 26.61 -0.62
CA SER A 102 -16.07 26.08 -1.97
C SER A 102 -17.38 25.89 -2.77
N VAL A 103 -18.43 26.67 -2.46
CA VAL A 103 -19.76 26.55 -3.08
C VAL A 103 -19.74 26.70 -4.60
N ASP A 104 -18.81 27.49 -5.14
CA ASP A 104 -18.58 27.68 -6.57
C ASP A 104 -18.19 26.37 -7.28
N PHE A 105 -17.30 25.61 -6.66
CA PHE A 105 -16.94 24.29 -7.17
C PHE A 105 -18.02 23.23 -6.91
N VAL A 106 -18.81 23.38 -5.83
CA VAL A 106 -19.97 22.51 -5.57
C VAL A 106 -21.01 22.69 -6.67
N ALA A 107 -21.34 23.93 -7.04
CA ALA A 107 -22.25 24.22 -8.15
C ALA A 107 -21.74 23.64 -9.48
N ARG A 108 -20.43 23.73 -9.75
CA ARG A 108 -19.81 23.08 -10.92
C ARG A 108 -19.95 21.56 -10.88
N ALA A 109 -19.73 20.95 -9.73
CA ALA A 109 -19.87 19.50 -9.56
C ALA A 109 -21.33 19.06 -9.72
N MET A 110 -22.30 19.81 -9.18
CA MET A 110 -23.73 19.55 -9.36
C MET A 110 -24.12 19.61 -10.85
N ASN A 111 -23.65 20.62 -11.59
CA ASN A 111 -23.89 20.71 -13.03
C ASN A 111 -23.30 19.52 -13.81
N ARG A 112 -22.08 19.09 -13.48
CA ARG A 112 -21.45 17.90 -14.08
C ARG A 112 -22.17 16.59 -13.74
N MET A 113 -22.79 16.52 -12.56
CA MET A 113 -23.56 15.34 -12.14
C MET A 113 -24.89 15.19 -12.90
N VAL A 114 -25.49 16.29 -13.36
CA VAL A 114 -26.67 16.26 -14.24
C VAL A 114 -26.29 15.81 -15.66
N GLN A 115 -25.03 16.00 -16.08
CA GLN A 115 -24.49 15.59 -17.38
C GLN A 115 -24.12 14.11 -17.43
N ALA A 116 -25.14 13.25 -17.43
CA ALA A 116 -25.07 11.80 -17.48
C ALA A 116 -24.25 11.18 -18.62
N THR A 117 -24.20 11.89 -19.74
CA THR A 117 -23.69 11.40 -21.01
C THR A 117 -22.16 11.26 -20.99
N ASP A 118 -21.48 12.02 -20.13
CA ASP A 118 -20.06 11.87 -19.85
C ASP A 118 -19.85 11.23 -18.47
N ALA A 119 -19.62 9.91 -18.49
CA ALA A 119 -19.37 9.11 -17.29
C ALA A 119 -18.16 9.62 -16.49
N SER A 120 -17.14 10.18 -17.15
CA SER A 120 -15.93 10.66 -16.48
C SER A 120 -16.23 11.92 -15.65
N SER A 121 -16.93 12.89 -16.23
CA SER A 121 -17.38 14.10 -15.53
C SER A 121 -18.37 13.77 -14.40
N PHE A 122 -19.28 12.82 -14.63
CA PHE A 122 -20.21 12.35 -13.60
C PHE A 122 -19.47 11.72 -12.40
N VAL A 123 -18.50 10.84 -12.64
CA VAL A 123 -17.71 10.21 -11.57
C VAL A 123 -16.86 11.24 -10.83
N VAL A 124 -16.18 12.14 -11.55
CA VAL A 124 -15.40 13.23 -10.93
C VAL A 124 -16.29 14.13 -10.06
N ALA A 125 -17.51 14.43 -10.53
CA ALA A 125 -18.49 15.17 -9.74
C ALA A 125 -18.92 14.41 -8.48
N CYS A 126 -19.23 13.11 -8.58
CA CYS A 126 -19.57 12.28 -7.43
C CYS A 126 -18.42 12.21 -6.41
N VAL A 127 -17.17 12.07 -6.87
CA VAL A 127 -15.97 12.09 -6.02
C VAL A 127 -15.84 13.45 -5.31
N TYR A 128 -16.06 14.56 -6.01
CA TYR A 128 -16.00 15.88 -5.38
C TYR A 128 -17.12 16.10 -4.35
N LEU A 129 -18.34 15.65 -4.66
CA LEU A 129 -19.52 15.72 -3.79
C LEU A 129 -19.48 14.72 -2.64
N SER A 130 -18.63 13.70 -2.67
CA SER A 130 -18.36 12.82 -1.52
C SER A 130 -17.90 13.60 -0.28
N ARG A 131 -17.38 14.82 -0.42
CA ARG A 131 -17.02 15.69 0.71
C ARG A 131 -18.24 16.08 1.58
N THR A 132 -19.46 15.89 1.10
CA THR A 132 -20.69 16.06 1.89
C THR A 132 -20.81 15.05 3.05
N VAL A 133 -19.96 14.00 3.09
CA VAL A 133 -19.87 13.05 4.21
C VAL A 133 -19.65 13.73 5.56
N TRP A 134 -18.97 14.87 5.58
CA TRP A 134 -18.70 15.64 6.80
C TRP A 134 -19.98 16.19 7.45
N PHE A 135 -21.04 16.43 6.67
CA PHE A 135 -22.35 16.77 7.22
C PHE A 135 -22.92 15.61 8.04
N GLY A 136 -22.80 14.38 7.52
CA GLY A 136 -23.23 13.17 8.22
C GLY A 136 -22.42 12.86 9.47
N TYR A 137 -21.10 13.05 9.44
CA TYR A 137 -20.27 12.89 10.63
C TYR A 137 -20.58 13.94 11.69
N GLY A 138 -20.76 15.20 11.29
CA GLY A 138 -21.14 16.29 12.19
C GLY A 138 -22.48 16.04 12.89
N THR A 139 -23.51 15.59 12.16
CA THR A 139 -24.81 15.28 12.74
C THR A 139 -24.77 14.06 13.66
N LEU A 140 -23.97 13.04 13.36
CA LEU A 140 -23.79 11.89 14.27
C LEU A 140 -23.08 12.28 15.56
N LEU A 141 -22.11 13.21 15.52
CA LEU A 141 -21.49 13.76 16.74
C LEU A 141 -22.50 14.54 17.60
N ALA A 142 -23.30 15.40 16.96
CA ALA A 142 -24.38 16.11 17.63
C ALA A 142 -25.38 15.14 18.24
N MET A 143 -25.81 14.12 17.47
CA MET A 143 -26.73 13.10 17.92
C MET A 143 -26.18 12.27 19.07
N SER A 144 -24.89 11.91 19.05
CA SER A 144 -24.25 11.23 20.18
C SER A 144 -24.32 12.06 21.47
N THR A 145 -24.28 13.38 21.37
CA THR A 145 -24.42 14.30 22.51
C THR A 145 -25.87 14.34 23.00
N VAL A 146 -26.83 14.45 22.07
CA VAL A 146 -28.28 14.42 22.37
C VAL A 146 -28.68 13.10 23.01
N LEU A 147 -28.28 11.96 22.45
CA LEU A 147 -28.55 10.63 23.00
C LEU A 147 -28.02 10.51 24.44
N ARG A 148 -26.85 11.10 24.74
CA ARG A 148 -26.27 11.07 26.08
C ARG A 148 -27.06 11.95 27.04
N TYR A 149 -27.39 13.16 26.61
CA TYR A 149 -28.15 14.12 27.40
C TYR A 149 -29.56 13.59 27.73
N CYS A 150 -30.25 13.05 26.74
CA CYS A 150 -31.59 12.46 26.88
C CYS A 150 -31.59 11.05 27.51
N ARG A 151 -30.43 10.49 27.86
CA ARG A 151 -30.27 9.12 28.40
C ARG A 151 -30.92 8.03 27.51
N ILE A 152 -30.90 8.23 26.20
CA ILE A 152 -31.44 7.29 25.21
C ILE A 152 -30.31 6.34 24.82
N TYR A 153 -30.27 5.18 25.47
CA TYR A 153 -29.26 4.14 25.23
C TYR A 153 -29.73 3.06 24.24
N ARG A 154 -28.84 2.12 23.87
CA ARG A 154 -29.23 0.91 23.12
C ARG A 154 -30.39 0.21 23.85
N PRO A 155 -31.44 -0.26 23.13
CA PRO A 155 -31.48 -0.63 21.70
C PRO A 155 -32.11 0.41 20.75
N ARG A 156 -32.31 1.68 21.15
CA ARG A 156 -33.07 2.64 20.34
C ARG A 156 -32.31 3.22 19.13
N PHE A 157 -30.98 3.25 19.19
CA PHE A 157 -30.11 3.73 18.11
C PHE A 157 -28.91 2.79 17.95
N VAL A 158 -28.59 2.39 16.71
CA VAL A 158 -27.42 1.55 16.40
C VAL A 158 -26.31 2.46 15.87
N ALA A 159 -25.11 2.32 16.44
CA ALA A 159 -23.93 3.04 15.96
C ALA A 159 -23.62 2.61 14.53
N VAL A 160 -23.36 3.59 13.66
CA VAL A 160 -23.14 3.36 12.23
C VAL A 160 -21.64 3.41 11.92
N ASP A 161 -21.18 2.50 11.06
CA ASP A 161 -19.80 2.46 10.58
C ASP A 161 -19.46 3.68 9.71
N PRO A 162 -18.32 4.36 9.95
CA PRO A 162 -17.85 5.48 9.13
C PRO A 162 -17.80 5.19 7.63
N THR A 163 -17.36 4.00 7.23
CA THR A 163 -17.23 3.67 5.81
C THR A 163 -18.60 3.52 5.15
N THR A 164 -19.55 2.93 5.86
CA THR A 164 -20.95 2.80 5.43
C THR A 164 -21.59 4.16 5.24
N ILE A 165 -21.31 5.12 6.13
CA ILE A 165 -21.74 6.52 5.97
C ILE A 165 -21.09 7.15 4.75
N ALA A 166 -19.78 6.95 4.56
CA ALA A 166 -19.05 7.48 3.41
C ALA A 166 -19.66 7.01 2.09
N ILE A 167 -19.97 5.72 1.97
CA ILE A 167 -20.59 5.15 0.76
C ILE A 167 -22.03 5.64 0.59
N LEU A 168 -22.85 5.53 1.64
CA LEU A 168 -24.25 5.96 1.59
C LEU A 168 -24.34 7.42 1.14
N LEU A 169 -23.52 8.30 1.73
CA LEU A 169 -23.56 9.73 1.41
C LEU A 169 -22.92 10.04 0.06
N THR A 170 -21.94 9.27 -0.40
CA THR A 170 -21.43 9.41 -1.78
C THR A 170 -22.49 9.02 -2.81
N LEU A 171 -23.23 7.94 -2.56
CA LEU A 171 -24.35 7.51 -3.40
C LEU A 171 -25.53 8.49 -3.31
N ALA A 172 -25.79 9.06 -2.13
CA ALA A 172 -26.85 10.05 -1.94
C ALA A 172 -26.51 11.38 -2.60
N ALA A 173 -25.28 11.86 -2.43
CA ALA A 173 -24.85 13.15 -2.96
C ALA A 173 -24.66 13.16 -4.48
N GLY A 174 -24.39 12.02 -5.11
CA GLY A 174 -24.32 11.89 -6.57
C GLY A 174 -25.63 11.34 -7.15
N PRO A 175 -25.76 10.01 -7.32
CA PRO A 175 -26.93 9.36 -7.95
C PRO A 175 -28.31 9.81 -7.45
N ILE A 176 -28.52 9.91 -6.13
CA ILE A 176 -29.86 10.30 -5.60
C ILE A 176 -30.15 11.78 -5.87
N THR A 177 -29.15 12.65 -5.79
CA THR A 177 -29.34 14.08 -6.10
C THR A 177 -29.67 14.29 -7.59
N ARG A 178 -29.17 13.44 -8.48
CA ARG A 178 -29.60 13.41 -9.87
C ARG A 178 -31.05 12.95 -10.02
N LEU A 179 -31.46 11.89 -9.33
CA LEU A 179 -32.85 11.44 -9.33
C LEU A 179 -33.79 12.54 -8.80
N GLN A 180 -33.33 13.29 -7.79
CA GLN A 180 -34.02 14.47 -7.27
C GLN A 180 -34.18 15.55 -8.34
N SER A 181 -33.14 15.86 -9.13
CA SER A 181 -33.24 16.86 -10.21
C SER A 181 -34.15 16.41 -11.36
N GLN A 182 -34.28 15.09 -11.57
CA GLN A 182 -35.17 14.53 -12.60
C GLN A 182 -36.63 14.41 -12.15
N THR A 183 -36.91 14.56 -10.85
CA THR A 183 -38.27 14.47 -10.31
C THR A 183 -38.93 15.86 -10.29
N PRO A 184 -39.97 16.12 -11.10
CA PRO A 184 -40.52 17.48 -11.28
C PRO A 184 -40.99 18.14 -9.98
N ALA A 185 -41.57 17.37 -9.05
CA ALA A 185 -42.03 17.89 -7.76
C ALA A 185 -40.87 18.37 -6.88
N LEU A 186 -39.78 17.60 -6.81
CA LEU A 186 -38.59 17.95 -6.03
C LEU A 186 -37.81 19.09 -6.69
N ALA A 187 -37.73 19.11 -8.02
CA ALA A 187 -37.14 20.20 -8.78
C ALA A 187 -37.84 21.53 -8.51
N ARG A 188 -39.19 21.55 -8.42
CA ARG A 188 -39.95 22.75 -8.03
C ARG A 188 -39.60 23.23 -6.61
N VAL A 189 -39.48 22.31 -5.65
CA VAL A 189 -39.07 22.66 -4.28
C VAL A 189 -37.66 23.27 -4.28
N CYS A 190 -36.71 22.66 -4.99
CA CYS A 190 -35.35 23.20 -5.11
C CYS A 190 -35.35 24.58 -5.77
N ASN A 191 -36.10 24.79 -6.85
CA ASN A 191 -36.21 26.09 -7.51
C ASN A 191 -36.77 27.15 -6.56
N ASN A 192 -37.82 26.83 -5.79
CA ASN A 192 -38.35 27.74 -4.78
C ASN A 192 -37.33 28.09 -3.69
N LEU A 193 -36.48 27.14 -3.29
CA LEU A 193 -35.41 27.38 -2.32
C LEU A 193 -34.27 28.24 -2.91
N PHE A 194 -34.03 28.16 -4.23
CA PHE A 194 -33.06 28.99 -4.91
C PHE A 194 -33.55 30.43 -5.14
N THR A 195 -34.86 30.64 -5.25
CA THR A 195 -35.43 31.97 -5.55
C THR A 195 -35.98 32.71 -4.33
N CYS A 196 -36.13 32.06 -3.17
CA CYS A 196 -36.81 32.66 -2.01
C CYS A 196 -36.10 33.89 -1.41
N LEU A 197 -34.77 33.99 -1.53
CA LEU A 197 -33.98 35.13 -1.09
C LEU A 197 -33.39 35.93 -2.27
N ALA A 198 -33.71 35.56 -3.51
CA ALA A 198 -33.18 36.25 -4.68
C ALA A 198 -33.85 37.64 -4.81
N PRO A 199 -33.06 38.73 -4.89
CA PRO A 199 -33.60 40.09 -4.96
C PRO A 199 -34.15 40.43 -6.36
N SER A 200 -33.75 39.69 -7.39
CA SER A 200 -34.17 39.91 -8.79
C SER A 200 -34.51 38.57 -9.47
N PRO A 201 -35.35 38.56 -10.52
CA PRO A 201 -35.74 37.33 -11.23
C PRO A 201 -34.59 36.66 -11.99
N ASP A 202 -33.50 37.39 -12.23
CA ASP A 202 -32.30 36.90 -12.92
C ASP A 202 -31.26 36.32 -11.95
N GLU A 203 -31.50 36.43 -10.65
CA GLU A 203 -30.60 35.96 -9.59
C GLU A 203 -31.14 34.70 -8.91
N ILE A 204 -30.22 33.90 -8.40
CA ILE A 204 -30.52 32.76 -7.52
C ILE A 204 -29.64 32.83 -6.27
N ASP A 205 -30.24 32.64 -5.10
CA ASP A 205 -29.53 32.49 -3.84
C ASP A 205 -29.33 31.00 -3.54
N VAL A 206 -28.08 30.58 -3.38
CA VAL A 206 -27.72 29.18 -3.14
C VAL A 206 -27.69 28.86 -1.64
N GLY A 207 -27.72 29.87 -0.76
CA GLY A 207 -27.51 29.73 0.68
C GLY A 207 -28.59 28.88 1.35
N VAL A 208 -29.87 29.20 1.12
CA VAL A 208 -30.99 28.45 1.72
C VAL A 208 -31.04 27.02 1.19
N ALA A 209 -30.91 26.85 -0.13
CA ALA A 209 -30.88 25.55 -0.75
C ALA A 209 -29.70 24.69 -0.25
N ALA A 210 -28.51 25.28 -0.08
CA ALA A 210 -27.34 24.59 0.47
C ALA A 210 -27.53 24.21 1.95
N LEU A 211 -28.23 25.03 2.75
CA LEU A 211 -28.56 24.71 4.14
C LEU A 211 -29.50 23.51 4.22
N VAL A 212 -30.60 23.55 3.45
CA VAL A 212 -31.57 22.46 3.37
C VAL A 212 -30.90 21.18 2.88
N TYR A 213 -30.05 21.28 1.84
CA TYR A 213 -29.28 20.14 1.34
C TYR A 213 -28.33 19.58 2.41
N THR A 214 -27.63 20.43 3.15
CA THR A 214 -26.76 20.04 4.27
C THR A 214 -27.54 19.29 5.36
N LEU A 215 -28.75 19.74 5.69
CA LEU A 215 -29.63 19.09 6.65
C LEU A 215 -30.12 17.72 6.14
N ILE A 216 -30.56 17.65 4.88
CA ILE A 216 -31.02 16.38 4.25
C ILE A 216 -29.89 15.35 4.29
N ILE A 217 -28.70 15.72 3.81
CA ILE A 217 -27.53 14.84 3.82
C ILE A 217 -27.10 14.47 5.24
N GLY A 218 -27.17 15.42 6.18
CA GLY A 218 -26.87 15.19 7.59
C GLY A 218 -27.86 14.26 8.32
N VAL A 219 -29.13 14.23 7.92
CA VAL A 219 -30.17 13.40 8.57
C VAL A 219 -30.11 11.93 8.13
N LEU A 220 -29.64 11.65 6.90
CA LEU A 220 -29.54 10.31 6.34
C LEU A 220 -28.86 9.27 7.26
N PRO A 221 -27.68 9.53 7.86
CA PRO A 221 -27.05 8.60 8.79
C PRO A 221 -27.84 8.38 10.08
N LEU A 222 -28.61 9.38 10.53
CA LEU A 222 -29.48 9.26 11.71
C LEU A 222 -30.62 8.30 11.43
N LEU A 223 -31.28 8.45 10.28
CA LEU A 223 -32.34 7.56 9.83
C LEU A 223 -31.81 6.13 9.71
N LEU A 224 -30.63 5.93 9.13
CA LEU A 224 -30.00 4.62 9.05
C LEU A 224 -29.80 4.00 10.45
N GLY A 225 -29.28 4.75 11.42
CA GLY A 225 -29.08 4.28 12.80
C GLY A 225 -30.37 3.87 13.51
N PHE A 226 -31.49 4.56 13.24
CA PHE A 226 -32.82 4.20 13.76
C PHE A 226 -33.47 3.02 13.02
N VAL A 227 -33.33 2.95 11.70
CA VAL A 227 -33.89 1.85 10.89
C VAL A 227 -33.18 0.54 11.23
N LEU A 228 -31.85 0.54 11.33
CA LEU A 228 -31.08 -0.63 11.74
C LEU A 228 -31.51 -1.11 13.14
N SER A 229 -31.84 -0.19 14.05
CA SER A 229 -32.33 -0.53 15.39
C SER A 229 -33.74 -1.15 15.35
N ALA A 230 -34.63 -0.66 14.49
CA ALA A 230 -35.95 -1.23 14.28
C ALA A 230 -35.87 -2.63 13.65
N CYS A 231 -35.05 -2.82 12.62
CA CYS A 231 -34.84 -4.11 11.96
C CYS A 231 -34.19 -5.16 12.88
N ALA A 232 -33.25 -4.74 13.76
CA ALA A 232 -32.66 -5.62 14.74
C ALA A 232 -33.69 -6.11 15.77
N ARG A 233 -34.59 -5.23 16.21
CA ARG A 233 -35.71 -5.58 17.11
C ARG A 233 -36.70 -6.54 16.45
N ALA A 234 -37.10 -6.28 15.21
CA ALA A 234 -38.00 -7.16 14.46
C ALA A 234 -37.40 -8.57 14.29
N ARG A 235 -36.09 -8.66 13.99
CA ARG A 235 -35.37 -9.94 13.88
C ARG A 235 -35.23 -10.67 15.22
N ALA A 236 -35.03 -9.95 16.32
CA ALA A 236 -34.95 -10.55 17.66
C ALA A 236 -36.30 -11.17 18.07
N VAL A 237 -37.40 -10.48 17.80
CA VAL A 237 -38.77 -10.98 18.05
C VAL A 237 -39.08 -12.21 17.18
N ALA A 238 -38.70 -12.19 15.89
CA ALA A 238 -38.87 -13.32 14.98
C ALA A 238 -38.01 -14.55 15.36
N ARG A 239 -36.81 -14.34 15.93
CA ARG A 239 -35.98 -15.45 16.43
C ARG A 239 -36.51 -16.03 17.74
N GLN A 240 -37.09 -15.21 18.62
CA GLN A 240 -37.73 -15.69 19.85
C GLN A 240 -38.94 -16.60 19.58
N SER A 241 -39.69 -16.36 18.49
CA SER A 241 -40.80 -17.25 18.10
C SER A 241 -40.32 -18.58 17.49
N LEU A 242 -39.21 -18.57 16.74
CA LEU A 242 -38.58 -19.79 16.18
C LEU A 242 -37.89 -20.65 17.25
N ARG A 243 -37.25 -20.03 18.25
CA ARG A 243 -36.53 -20.73 19.34
C ARG A 243 -37.46 -21.44 20.34
N ARG A 244 -38.74 -21.05 20.41
CA ARG A 244 -39.76 -21.78 21.20
C ARG A 244 -40.15 -23.15 20.61
N ARG A 245 -39.77 -23.47 19.36
CA ARG A 245 -40.05 -24.78 18.73
C ARG A 245 -38.87 -25.76 18.74
N SER A 246 -37.67 -25.31 19.03
CA SER A 246 -36.46 -26.13 18.99
C SER A 246 -35.51 -25.71 20.11
N LEU A 247 -35.58 -26.43 21.23
CA LEU A 247 -34.50 -26.79 22.17
C LEU A 247 -35.01 -26.96 23.60
N SER A 248 -35.39 -28.21 23.90
CA SER A 248 -35.29 -28.87 25.22
C SER A 248 -33.95 -29.61 25.37
N SER A 249 -32.93 -29.29 24.57
CA SER A 249 -31.62 -29.96 24.64
C SER A 249 -30.53 -29.04 24.10
N LEU A 250 -29.89 -28.28 24.99
CA LEU A 250 -28.45 -27.99 25.00
C LEU A 250 -28.16 -27.04 26.15
N LYS A 251 -27.38 -27.53 27.11
CA LYS A 251 -26.83 -26.77 28.23
C LYS A 251 -26.08 -25.54 27.72
N GLU A 252 -26.40 -24.39 28.29
CA GLU A 252 -25.68 -23.14 28.08
C GLU A 252 -24.26 -23.24 28.69
N GLY A 253 -23.26 -23.28 27.82
CA GLY A 253 -21.85 -23.07 28.16
C GLY A 253 -21.41 -21.61 27.95
N PRO A 254 -20.19 -21.24 28.37
CA PRO A 254 -19.68 -19.87 28.41
C PRO A 254 -19.28 -19.35 27.00
N HIS A 255 -20.23 -19.20 26.09
CA HIS A 255 -19.99 -18.83 24.69
C HIS A 255 -20.12 -17.32 24.36
N VAL A 256 -20.41 -16.46 25.34
CA VAL A 256 -20.74 -15.04 25.06
C VAL A 256 -19.49 -14.17 24.79
N ALA A 257 -18.32 -14.53 25.35
CA ALA A 257 -17.08 -13.75 25.20
C ALA A 257 -16.42 -13.83 23.79
N MET A 258 -16.87 -14.74 22.91
CA MET A 258 -16.22 -14.95 21.61
C MET A 258 -16.76 -14.05 20.48
N ILE A 259 -17.97 -13.49 20.61
CA ILE A 259 -18.62 -12.76 19.49
C ILE A 259 -17.89 -11.44 19.22
N HIS A 260 -17.51 -10.70 20.25
CA HIS A 260 -16.85 -9.40 20.09
C HIS A 260 -15.36 -9.48 19.75
N ALA A 261 -14.72 -10.59 20.11
CA ALA A 261 -13.35 -10.91 19.71
C ALA A 261 -13.23 -11.32 18.23
N SER A 262 -14.31 -11.86 17.66
CA SER A 262 -14.31 -12.37 16.30
C SER A 262 -14.05 -11.26 15.29
N PHE A 263 -13.16 -11.54 14.34
CA PHE A 263 -12.97 -10.69 13.17
C PHE A 263 -14.28 -10.47 12.40
N ALA A 264 -15.23 -11.44 12.42
CA ALA A 264 -16.60 -11.32 11.91
C ALA A 264 -17.36 -10.08 12.44
N ASN A 265 -16.97 -9.57 13.60
CA ASN A 265 -17.61 -8.44 14.27
C ASN A 265 -16.96 -7.08 13.94
N ASN A 266 -16.01 -7.04 13.01
CA ASN A 266 -15.39 -5.81 12.50
C ASN A 266 -16.22 -5.16 11.37
N ASP A 267 -15.89 -3.93 10.99
CA ASP A 267 -16.56 -3.21 9.91
C ASP A 267 -16.30 -3.90 8.55
N TRP A 268 -17.29 -3.87 7.65
CA TRP A 268 -17.23 -4.58 6.37
C TRP A 268 -16.05 -4.16 5.46
N LYS A 269 -15.52 -2.93 5.64
CA LYS A 269 -14.27 -2.48 5.01
C LYS A 269 -13.09 -3.35 5.43
N ASN A 270 -12.94 -3.59 6.73
CA ASN A 270 -11.91 -4.46 7.26
C ASN A 270 -12.16 -5.91 6.83
N HIS A 271 -13.43 -6.33 6.67
CA HIS A 271 -13.77 -7.62 6.07
C HIS A 271 -13.26 -7.77 4.65
N ILE A 272 -13.42 -6.74 3.82
CA ILE A 272 -12.92 -6.77 2.44
C ILE A 272 -11.39 -6.74 2.42
N MET A 273 -10.76 -5.87 3.21
CA MET A 273 -9.30 -5.74 3.25
C MET A 273 -8.62 -7.06 3.65
N THR A 274 -9.21 -7.77 4.59
CA THR A 274 -8.74 -9.07 5.07
C THR A 274 -9.11 -10.23 4.15
N THR A 275 -10.24 -10.18 3.45
CA THR A 275 -10.62 -11.17 2.41
C THR A 275 -9.76 -11.03 1.15
N LEU A 276 -9.32 -9.81 0.82
CA LEU A 276 -8.43 -9.52 -0.31
C LEU A 276 -6.95 -9.72 0.03
N SER A 277 -6.58 -9.60 1.31
CA SER A 277 -5.29 -10.10 1.81
C SER A 277 -5.34 -11.62 1.69
N ILE A 278 -4.40 -12.25 0.97
CA ILE A 278 -4.41 -13.66 0.51
C ILE A 278 -4.41 -14.72 1.65
N HIS A 279 -4.81 -14.37 2.88
CA HIS A 279 -5.14 -15.31 3.93
C HIS A 279 -6.65 -15.59 3.93
N PRO A 280 -7.12 -16.80 3.63
CA PRO A 280 -8.50 -17.16 3.86
C PRO A 280 -8.76 -17.20 5.37
N TRP A 281 -9.46 -16.19 5.90
CA TRP A 281 -9.93 -16.14 7.29
C TRP A 281 -11.07 -17.16 7.51
N THR A 282 -10.82 -18.44 7.26
CA THR A 282 -11.81 -19.51 7.45
C THR A 282 -11.71 -20.09 8.85
N ALA A 283 -12.77 -19.94 9.65
CA ALA A 283 -13.29 -20.73 10.79
C ALA A 283 -12.38 -21.39 11.85
N THR A 284 -11.05 -21.44 11.73
CA THR A 284 -10.15 -22.18 12.62
C THR A 284 -9.28 -21.27 13.51
N PHE A 285 -9.67 -20.01 13.69
CA PHE A 285 -8.99 -19.08 14.61
C PHE A 285 -9.75 -18.96 15.94
N THR A 286 -9.06 -19.17 17.05
CA THR A 286 -9.57 -18.83 18.39
C THR A 286 -9.42 -17.33 18.60
N CYS A 287 -10.52 -16.58 18.47
CA CYS A 287 -10.52 -15.14 18.72
C CYS A 287 -10.82 -14.85 20.20
N VAL A 288 -9.91 -14.14 20.87
CA VAL A 288 -10.03 -13.72 22.28
C VAL A 288 -9.88 -12.19 22.36
N GLY A 289 -10.76 -11.50 23.11
CA GLY A 289 -10.75 -10.03 23.23
C GLY A 289 -12.14 -9.39 23.18
N GLY A 290 -12.19 -8.07 22.95
CA GLY A 290 -13.46 -7.35 22.76
C GLY A 290 -14.24 -6.99 24.03
N SER A 291 -13.66 -7.14 25.22
CA SER A 291 -14.30 -6.86 26.52
C SER A 291 -14.81 -5.42 26.69
N VAL A 292 -14.19 -4.46 26.00
CA VAL A 292 -14.66 -3.06 25.94
C VAL A 292 -16.02 -2.98 25.21
N TYR A 293 -16.23 -3.80 24.17
CA TYR A 293 -17.52 -3.87 23.49
C TYR A 293 -18.58 -4.61 24.32
N ASP A 294 -18.18 -5.63 25.09
CA ASP A 294 -19.08 -6.25 26.08
C ASP A 294 -19.55 -5.24 27.13
N LEU A 295 -18.65 -4.35 27.58
CA LEU A 295 -18.99 -3.24 28.46
C LEU A 295 -19.93 -2.25 27.78
N PHE A 296 -19.73 -1.93 26.49
CA PHE A 296 -20.62 -1.04 25.75
C PHE A 296 -22.01 -1.64 25.50
N ASP A 297 -22.10 -2.96 25.32
CA ASP A 297 -23.40 -3.63 25.16
C ASP A 297 -24.16 -3.76 26.48
N LYS A 298 -23.44 -4.01 27.60
CA LYS A 298 -24.05 -4.05 28.94
C LYS A 298 -24.37 -2.66 29.49
N GLN A 299 -23.49 -1.69 29.26
CA GLN A 299 -23.58 -0.33 29.79
C GLN A 299 -23.17 0.70 28.72
N PRO A 300 -24.06 1.03 27.77
CA PRO A 300 -23.77 1.93 26.64
C PRO A 300 -23.30 3.33 27.02
N LYS A 301 -23.60 3.76 28.25
CA LYS A 301 -23.16 5.05 28.82
C LYS A 301 -21.64 5.24 28.82
N TYR A 302 -20.86 4.16 28.82
CA TYR A 302 -19.39 4.22 28.80
C TYR A 302 -18.81 4.40 27.39
N SER A 303 -19.62 4.25 26.34
CA SER A 303 -19.15 4.55 24.99
C SER A 303 -18.93 6.06 24.83
N ARG A 304 -17.72 6.44 24.41
CA ARG A 304 -17.36 7.85 24.15
C ARG A 304 -18.21 8.45 23.06
N ASN A 305 -18.62 7.66 22.06
CA ASN A 305 -19.57 8.05 21.02
C ASN A 305 -20.60 6.92 20.82
N MET A 306 -21.89 7.25 20.88
CA MET A 306 -22.97 6.25 20.77
C MET A 306 -23.51 6.10 19.35
N ALA A 307 -23.17 7.03 18.45
CA ALA A 307 -23.70 7.10 17.09
C ALA A 307 -22.73 6.60 16.02
N LEU A 308 -21.42 6.60 16.28
CA LEU A 308 -20.37 6.21 15.34
C LEU A 308 -19.61 4.96 15.84
N SER A 309 -19.44 3.96 14.97
CA SER A 309 -18.64 2.75 15.28
C SER A 309 -17.15 3.09 15.29
N LEU A 310 -16.42 2.55 16.26
CA LEU A 310 -14.95 2.70 16.38
C LEU A 310 -14.20 1.40 16.07
N ARG A 311 -14.91 0.35 15.66
CA ARG A 311 -14.37 -1.00 15.43
C ARG A 311 -13.29 -1.02 14.35
N GLY A 312 -13.42 -0.14 13.35
CA GLY A 312 -12.42 0.07 12.31
C GLY A 312 -11.01 0.37 12.82
N ALA A 313 -10.86 0.92 14.03
CA ALA A 313 -9.59 1.31 14.62
C ALA A 313 -8.91 0.21 15.47
N ASP A 314 -9.60 -0.92 15.69
CA ASP A 314 -9.06 -2.05 16.47
C ASP A 314 -7.90 -2.75 15.73
N CYS A 315 -6.93 -3.25 16.48
CA CYS A 315 -5.75 -3.95 15.93
C CYS A 315 -5.91 -5.48 16.03
N PHE A 316 -5.37 -6.24 15.06
CA PHE A 316 -5.40 -7.72 15.02
C PHE A 316 -4.00 -8.32 15.04
N VAL A 317 -3.85 -9.63 15.31
CA VAL A 317 -2.56 -10.30 15.42
C VAL A 317 -2.52 -11.60 14.60
N LEU A 318 -1.58 -11.73 13.64
CA LEU A 318 -1.54 -12.80 12.61
C LEU A 318 -0.11 -13.34 12.33
N TYR A 319 0.02 -14.38 11.48
CA TYR A 319 1.33 -14.89 11.00
C TYR A 319 1.30 -15.53 9.56
N SER A 320 2.43 -15.39 8.84
CA SER A 320 2.99 -16.14 7.66
C SER A 320 3.02 -15.50 6.24
N THR A 321 4.16 -15.67 5.52
CA THR A 321 4.35 -15.92 4.04
C THR A 321 5.76 -16.48 3.70
N PRO A 322 5.95 -17.15 2.52
CA PRO A 322 6.96 -16.69 1.53
C PRO A 322 6.59 -16.81 0.03
N LEU A 323 5.35 -17.11 -0.35
CA LEU A 323 4.95 -17.41 -1.77
C LEU A 323 4.66 -16.17 -2.66
N LYS A 324 5.14 -14.98 -2.29
CA LYS A 324 4.76 -13.68 -2.92
C LYS A 324 4.99 -13.60 -4.44
N ALA A 325 5.93 -14.37 -5.01
CA ALA A 325 6.21 -14.35 -6.45
C ALA A 325 5.06 -14.92 -7.31
N TYR A 326 4.31 -15.91 -6.81
CA TYR A 326 3.19 -16.54 -7.54
C TYR A 326 1.91 -15.69 -7.54
N ILE A 327 1.94 -14.46 -6.99
CA ILE A 327 0.84 -13.50 -7.15
C ILE A 327 0.69 -13.08 -8.62
N SER A 328 1.77 -13.13 -9.41
CA SER A 328 1.76 -12.73 -10.83
C SER A 328 2.42 -13.73 -11.78
N GLU A 329 3.11 -14.75 -11.25
CA GLU A 329 3.71 -15.83 -12.02
C GLU A 329 2.83 -17.10 -11.95
N PRO A 330 2.52 -17.76 -13.07
CA PRO A 330 1.83 -19.05 -13.06
C PRO A 330 2.76 -20.15 -12.54
N PHE A 331 2.17 -21.19 -11.94
CA PHE A 331 2.91 -22.40 -11.59
C PHE A 331 3.44 -23.13 -12.84
N PRO A 332 4.49 -23.97 -12.72
CA PRO A 332 5.08 -24.68 -13.86
C PRO A 332 4.09 -25.47 -14.71
N TRP A 333 3.04 -26.01 -14.10
CA TRP A 333 1.99 -26.81 -14.75
C TRP A 333 0.85 -25.98 -15.37
N HIS A 334 0.87 -24.65 -15.23
CA HIS A 334 -0.11 -23.73 -15.85
C HIS A 334 0.45 -23.04 -17.11
N HIS A 335 1.56 -23.51 -17.68
CA HIS A 335 2.13 -22.94 -18.89
C HIS A 335 1.24 -23.19 -20.11
N VAL A 336 0.65 -22.13 -20.66
CA VAL A 336 -0.07 -22.20 -21.93
C VAL A 336 0.53 -21.18 -22.90
N PRO A 337 1.26 -21.61 -23.95
CA PRO A 337 1.80 -20.70 -24.94
C PRO A 337 0.66 -19.98 -25.68
N MET A 338 0.97 -18.82 -26.25
CA MET A 338 0.01 -18.07 -27.05
C MET A 338 -0.25 -18.81 -28.37
N GLN A 339 -1.51 -19.16 -28.62
CA GLN A 339 -1.92 -19.84 -29.85
C GLN A 339 -1.76 -18.90 -31.06
N GLY A 340 -1.18 -19.41 -32.15
CA GLY A 340 -1.00 -18.68 -33.40
C GLY A 340 0.37 -18.03 -33.60
N ILE A 341 1.27 -18.08 -32.61
CA ILE A 341 2.66 -17.65 -32.75
C ILE A 341 3.56 -18.88 -32.93
N PRO A 342 4.43 -18.95 -33.96
CA PRO A 342 5.37 -20.04 -34.13
C PRO A 342 6.37 -20.18 -32.96
N ASP A 343 6.68 -21.42 -32.55
CA ASP A 343 7.55 -21.73 -31.40
C ASP A 343 9.02 -21.26 -31.53
N GLN A 344 9.43 -20.77 -32.71
CA GLN A 344 10.79 -20.27 -33.00
C GLN A 344 10.78 -18.86 -33.61
N CYS A 345 9.74 -18.09 -33.32
CA CYS A 345 9.57 -16.73 -33.83
C CYS A 345 10.73 -15.78 -33.42
N ASP A 346 11.40 -16.06 -32.31
CA ASP A 346 12.58 -15.35 -31.82
C ASP A 346 13.83 -15.55 -32.69
N ARG A 347 14.00 -16.73 -33.28
CA ARG A 347 15.20 -17.07 -34.09
C ARG A 347 15.21 -16.43 -35.47
N ASN A 348 14.05 -16.37 -36.12
CA ASN A 348 13.88 -15.73 -37.42
C ASN A 348 12.71 -14.73 -37.38
N PHE A 349 12.91 -13.67 -36.61
CA PHE A 349 11.88 -12.68 -36.34
C PHE A 349 11.39 -11.97 -37.61
N THR A 350 12.26 -11.65 -38.56
CA THR A 350 11.87 -10.98 -39.81
C THR A 350 10.87 -11.81 -40.64
N ALA A 351 11.04 -13.13 -40.68
CA ALA A 351 10.09 -14.02 -41.36
C ALA A 351 8.79 -14.22 -40.55
N CYS A 352 8.87 -14.19 -39.21
CA CYS A 352 7.73 -14.41 -38.33
C CYS A 352 6.86 -13.16 -38.10
N ALA A 353 7.44 -11.96 -38.22
CA ALA A 353 6.80 -10.69 -37.90
C ALA A 353 5.39 -10.51 -38.51
N PRO A 354 5.13 -10.85 -39.80
CA PRO A 354 3.78 -10.74 -40.36
C PRO A 354 2.77 -11.69 -39.69
N THR A 355 3.17 -12.93 -39.40
CA THR A 355 2.32 -13.92 -38.72
C THR A 355 2.03 -13.50 -37.28
N LEU A 356 3.05 -12.99 -36.59
CA LEU A 356 2.93 -12.45 -35.23
C LEU A 356 1.95 -11.27 -35.19
N LEU A 357 2.08 -10.32 -36.11
CA LEU A 357 1.21 -9.16 -36.20
C LEU A 357 -0.27 -9.57 -36.39
N LEU A 358 -0.54 -10.49 -37.32
CA LEU A 358 -1.88 -11.00 -37.57
C LEU A 358 -2.46 -11.72 -36.34
N ALA A 359 -1.65 -12.54 -35.66
CA ALA A 359 -2.08 -13.25 -34.46
C ALA A 359 -2.48 -12.28 -33.33
N LEU A 360 -1.71 -11.20 -33.13
CA LEU A 360 -1.97 -10.17 -32.11
C LEU A 360 -3.14 -9.26 -32.50
N GLN A 361 -3.29 -8.91 -33.78
CA GLN A 361 -4.45 -8.18 -34.29
C GLN A 361 -5.74 -8.98 -34.09
N ASN A 362 -5.72 -10.30 -34.31
CA ASN A 362 -6.89 -11.14 -34.08
C ASN A 362 -7.33 -11.14 -32.60
N GLN A 363 -6.40 -11.02 -31.65
CA GLN A 363 -6.76 -10.90 -30.23
C GLN A 363 -7.52 -9.61 -29.91
N SER A 364 -7.36 -8.56 -30.71
CA SER A 364 -8.09 -7.31 -30.48
C SER A 364 -9.60 -7.42 -30.65
N GLN A 365 -10.08 -8.47 -31.33
CA GLN A 365 -11.51 -8.78 -31.43
C GLN A 365 -12.11 -9.22 -30.09
N GLN A 366 -11.30 -9.68 -29.14
CA GLN A 366 -11.75 -10.03 -27.79
C GLN A 366 -12.02 -8.80 -26.92
N LEU A 367 -11.56 -7.62 -27.35
CA LEU A 367 -11.73 -6.38 -26.62
C LEU A 367 -13.16 -5.85 -26.85
N GLY A 368 -13.96 -5.76 -25.78
CA GLY A 368 -15.34 -5.32 -25.87
C GLY A 368 -15.48 -3.86 -26.33
N PRO A 369 -16.64 -3.46 -26.88
CA PRO A 369 -16.89 -2.09 -27.29
C PRO A 369 -16.83 -1.16 -26.07
N GLY A 370 -15.77 -0.36 -25.99
CA GLY A 370 -15.53 0.61 -24.91
C GLY A 370 -14.46 0.19 -23.89
N GLN A 371 -13.97 -1.07 -23.96
CA GLN A 371 -12.81 -1.46 -23.16
C GLN A 371 -11.53 -0.82 -23.71
N VAL A 372 -10.63 -0.42 -22.82
CA VAL A 372 -9.36 0.26 -23.16
C VAL A 372 -8.17 -0.64 -22.88
N TYR A 373 -8.35 -1.67 -22.06
CA TYR A 373 -7.30 -2.58 -21.64
C TYR A 373 -7.84 -4.01 -21.49
N LEU A 374 -7.05 -5.00 -21.94
CA LEU A 374 -7.30 -6.42 -21.76
C LEU A 374 -6.00 -7.09 -21.31
N ALA A 375 -6.01 -7.62 -20.09
CA ALA A 375 -4.91 -8.41 -19.53
C ALA A 375 -5.32 -9.87 -19.42
N THR A 376 -4.48 -10.76 -19.95
CA THR A 376 -4.62 -12.22 -19.81
C THR A 376 -3.35 -12.82 -19.21
N ASP A 377 -3.22 -14.14 -19.10
CA ASP A 377 -1.93 -14.74 -18.70
C ASP A 377 -0.87 -14.69 -19.82
N ARG A 378 -1.31 -14.45 -21.07
CA ARG A 378 -0.51 -14.60 -22.29
C ARG A 378 -0.04 -13.27 -22.87
N PHE A 379 -0.93 -12.28 -22.89
CA PHE A 379 -0.68 -10.96 -23.46
C PHE A 379 -1.38 -9.86 -22.67
N ASP A 380 -0.90 -8.63 -22.83
CA ASP A 380 -1.59 -7.40 -22.43
C ASP A 380 -1.84 -6.57 -23.69
N LEU A 381 -3.10 -6.15 -23.89
CA LEU A 381 -3.53 -5.35 -25.02
C LEU A 381 -4.13 -4.03 -24.53
N VAL A 382 -3.64 -2.93 -25.09
CA VAL A 382 -4.08 -1.57 -24.81
C VAL A 382 -4.67 -0.98 -26.09
N ARG A 383 -5.82 -0.32 -25.96
CA ARG A 383 -6.44 0.49 -27.01
C ARG A 383 -6.53 1.93 -26.53
N VAL A 384 -5.91 2.85 -27.24
CA VAL A 384 -5.93 4.30 -26.93
C VAL A 384 -6.31 5.10 -28.17
N SER A 385 -6.98 6.22 -27.99
CA SER A 385 -7.26 7.14 -29.10
C SER A 385 -5.95 7.69 -29.65
N PHE A 386 -5.76 7.62 -30.96
CA PHE A 386 -4.56 8.13 -31.61
C PHE A 386 -4.54 9.66 -31.52
N ALA A 387 -3.41 10.22 -31.06
CA ALA A 387 -3.26 11.65 -30.82
C ALA A 387 -3.39 12.45 -32.12
N ALA A 388 -3.83 13.72 -32.00
CA ALA A 388 -3.81 14.64 -33.12
C ALA A 388 -2.39 14.82 -33.65
N LEU A 389 -2.24 14.88 -34.97
CA LEU A 389 -0.95 15.06 -35.61
C LEU A 389 -0.35 16.42 -35.21
N PRO A 390 0.95 16.47 -34.85
CA PRO A 390 1.61 17.70 -34.47
C PRO A 390 1.90 18.56 -35.70
N ASP A 391 2.47 19.75 -35.48
CA ASP A 391 3.13 20.49 -36.54
C ASP A 391 4.26 19.63 -37.14
N PRO A 392 4.44 19.58 -38.48
CA PRO A 392 5.52 18.81 -39.11
C PRO A 392 6.93 19.13 -38.58
N SER A 393 7.14 20.33 -38.03
CA SER A 393 8.41 20.72 -37.40
C SER A 393 8.76 19.93 -36.12
N ASP A 394 7.76 19.38 -35.43
CA ASP A 394 7.93 18.58 -34.18
C ASP A 394 7.86 17.06 -34.44
N ALA A 395 7.94 16.62 -35.70
CA ALA A 395 7.74 15.22 -36.08
C ALA A 395 8.72 14.23 -35.42
N ASP A 396 9.94 14.65 -35.12
CA ASP A 396 10.98 13.79 -34.54
C ASP A 396 10.80 13.55 -33.04
N THR A 397 9.93 14.33 -32.38
CA THR A 397 9.63 14.17 -30.94
C THR A 397 8.19 13.72 -30.70
N PHE A 398 7.34 13.69 -31.74
CA PHE A 398 5.94 13.27 -31.67
C PHE A 398 5.74 11.95 -30.92
N TYR A 399 6.55 10.95 -31.21
CA TYR A 399 6.42 9.62 -30.59
C TYR A 399 6.54 9.66 -29.06
N LEU A 400 7.21 10.66 -28.48
CA LEU A 400 7.35 10.84 -27.03
C LEU A 400 6.03 11.24 -26.34
N THR A 401 5.06 11.72 -27.11
CA THR A 401 3.71 12.06 -26.62
C THR A 401 2.76 10.87 -26.61
N LEU A 402 3.15 9.78 -27.27
CA LEU A 402 2.36 8.55 -27.37
C LEU A 402 2.56 7.68 -26.12
N PRO A 403 1.55 6.89 -25.72
CA PRO A 403 1.69 6.01 -24.57
C PRO A 403 2.74 4.93 -24.84
N TYR A 404 3.49 4.55 -23.81
CA TYR A 404 4.61 3.58 -23.89
C TYR A 404 5.78 4.03 -24.76
N ALA A 405 5.92 5.34 -25.03
CA ALA A 405 7.00 5.90 -25.84
C ALA A 405 8.41 5.47 -25.41
N SER A 406 8.61 5.13 -24.13
CA SER A 406 9.87 4.64 -23.60
C SER A 406 10.34 3.34 -24.25
N PHE A 407 9.42 2.53 -24.78
CA PHE A 407 9.69 1.17 -25.28
C PHE A 407 9.82 1.10 -26.80
N TYR A 408 9.72 2.20 -27.54
CA TYR A 408 9.66 2.13 -29.00
C TYR A 408 11.03 1.86 -29.64
N SER A 409 11.07 0.86 -30.52
CA SER A 409 12.21 0.55 -31.38
C SER A 409 12.62 1.69 -32.33
N ILE A 410 13.79 1.60 -32.98
CA ILE A 410 14.21 2.58 -34.01
C ILE A 410 13.17 2.65 -35.14
N GLN A 411 12.72 1.50 -35.62
CA GLN A 411 11.79 1.41 -36.74
C GLN A 411 10.46 2.09 -36.42
N GLN A 412 9.88 1.81 -35.25
CA GLN A 412 8.62 2.44 -34.82
C GLN A 412 8.75 3.96 -34.72
N ARG A 413 9.86 4.45 -34.15
CA ARG A 413 10.11 5.90 -34.05
C ARG A 413 10.19 6.56 -35.43
N LYS A 414 10.94 5.97 -36.37
CA LYS A 414 11.03 6.46 -37.76
C LYS A 414 9.65 6.51 -38.44
N LEU A 415 8.84 5.47 -38.26
CA LEU A 415 7.50 5.39 -38.85
C LEU A 415 6.51 6.39 -38.23
N PHE A 416 6.57 6.61 -36.90
CA PHE A 416 5.77 7.65 -36.26
C PHE A 416 6.18 9.05 -36.71
N SER A 417 7.46 9.30 -36.92
CA SER A 417 7.94 10.57 -37.50
C SER A 417 7.48 10.75 -38.95
N ALA A 418 7.46 9.69 -39.76
CA ALA A 418 6.91 9.74 -41.13
C ALA A 418 5.41 10.07 -41.16
N ILE A 419 4.63 9.53 -40.20
CA ILE A 419 3.21 9.88 -40.02
C ILE A 419 3.06 11.34 -39.61
N ALA A 420 3.86 11.83 -38.67
CA ALA A 420 3.83 13.23 -38.24
C ALA A 420 4.21 14.21 -39.37
N ARG A 421 5.12 13.81 -40.27
CA ARG A 421 5.47 14.57 -41.50
C ARG A 421 4.44 14.44 -42.62
N ARG A 422 3.40 13.63 -42.44
CA ARG A 422 2.36 13.33 -43.45
C ARG A 422 2.89 12.61 -44.69
N GLU A 423 4.01 11.91 -44.56
CA GLU A 423 4.58 11.04 -45.61
C GLU A 423 3.88 9.68 -45.66
N MET A 424 3.23 9.27 -44.56
CA MET A 424 2.53 8.01 -44.40
C MET A 424 1.15 8.23 -43.75
N ASN A 425 0.13 7.53 -44.26
CA ASN A 425 -1.19 7.53 -43.64
C ASN A 425 -1.17 6.72 -42.34
N ALA A 426 -1.83 7.24 -41.30
CA ALA A 426 -1.90 6.58 -39.99
C ALA A 426 -2.47 5.15 -40.09
N SER A 427 -3.49 4.92 -40.94
CA SER A 427 -4.10 3.60 -41.15
C SER A 427 -3.17 2.55 -41.76
N ALA A 428 -2.05 2.95 -42.38
CA ALA A 428 -1.04 2.04 -42.90
C ALA A 428 -0.01 1.60 -41.84
N PHE A 429 -0.09 2.17 -40.62
CA PHE A 429 0.85 1.86 -39.55
C PHE A 429 0.55 0.51 -38.92
N ALA A 430 1.47 -0.45 -39.11
CA ALA A 430 1.50 -1.67 -38.35
C ALA A 430 2.95 -2.16 -38.23
N THR A 431 3.37 -2.48 -37.01
CA THR A 431 4.75 -2.83 -36.69
C THR A 431 4.81 -3.91 -35.63
N THR A 432 5.92 -4.63 -35.61
CA THR A 432 6.27 -5.58 -34.55
C THR A 432 7.66 -5.27 -34.04
N GLU A 433 7.90 -5.56 -32.77
CA GLU A 433 9.18 -5.40 -32.09
C GLU A 433 9.49 -6.64 -31.26
N LEU A 434 10.77 -7.02 -31.25
CA LEU A 434 11.30 -8.04 -30.37
C LEU A 434 12.11 -7.41 -29.23
N SER A 435 11.71 -7.65 -27.99
CA SER A 435 12.43 -7.19 -26.81
C SER A 435 13.39 -8.27 -26.27
N LEU A 436 14.63 -7.87 -26.02
CA LEU A 436 15.72 -8.74 -25.58
C LEU A 436 16.20 -8.35 -24.17
N PHE A 437 16.66 -9.34 -23.40
CA PHE A 437 17.44 -9.15 -22.17
C PHE A 437 18.67 -10.05 -22.22
N LEU A 438 19.84 -9.44 -22.12
CA LEU A 438 21.15 -10.05 -22.33
C LEU A 438 21.23 -10.83 -23.65
N GLY A 439 20.59 -10.28 -24.71
CA GLY A 439 20.47 -10.93 -26.01
C GLY A 439 19.47 -12.09 -26.10
N ILE A 440 18.75 -12.43 -25.02
CA ILE A 440 17.71 -13.46 -24.99
C ILE A 440 16.33 -12.82 -25.19
N ALA A 441 15.51 -13.36 -26.08
CA ALA A 441 14.15 -12.88 -26.32
C ALA A 441 13.26 -13.06 -25.08
N ILE A 442 12.60 -11.98 -24.64
CA ILE A 442 11.71 -11.98 -23.47
C ILE A 442 10.25 -11.65 -23.81
N SER A 443 10.01 -10.79 -24.81
CA SER A 443 8.66 -10.39 -25.22
C SER A 443 8.58 -10.00 -26.70
N TYR A 444 7.38 -10.16 -27.25
CA TYR A 444 6.96 -9.69 -28.55
C TYR A 444 5.98 -8.54 -28.38
N ASN A 445 6.25 -7.41 -29.03
CA ASN A 445 5.36 -6.26 -29.03
C ASN A 445 4.83 -6.01 -30.44
N ALA A 446 3.58 -5.59 -30.57
CA ALA A 446 3.02 -5.13 -31.84
C ALA A 446 2.22 -3.85 -31.62
N ILE A 447 2.36 -2.94 -32.58
CA ILE A 447 1.65 -1.65 -32.56
C ILE A 447 1.02 -1.45 -33.94
N TRP A 448 -0.27 -1.19 -33.97
CA TRP A 448 -0.97 -0.84 -35.21
C TRP A 448 -2.04 0.22 -34.95
N ILE A 449 -2.40 0.94 -36.01
CA ILE A 449 -3.46 1.95 -35.98
C ILE A 449 -4.62 1.43 -36.83
N ALA A 450 -5.83 1.45 -36.27
CA ALA A 450 -7.04 1.07 -36.98
C ALA A 450 -8.07 2.20 -36.94
N PRO A 451 -8.87 2.41 -37.99
CA PRO A 451 -9.95 3.38 -37.97
C PRO A 451 -10.98 2.97 -36.92
N ASN A 452 -11.43 3.93 -36.11
CA ASN A 452 -12.51 3.70 -35.18
C ASN A 452 -13.83 3.70 -35.96
N THR A 453 -14.61 2.62 -35.88
CA THR A 453 -15.88 2.51 -36.63
C THR A 453 -16.99 3.37 -36.03
N GLN A 454 -16.82 3.89 -34.81
CA GLN A 454 -17.83 4.68 -34.09
C GLN A 454 -17.59 6.19 -34.21
N ASN A 455 -16.33 6.62 -34.32
CA ASN A 455 -15.93 8.02 -34.44
C ASN A 455 -14.97 8.15 -35.64
N ALA A 456 -14.97 9.26 -36.38
CA ALA A 456 -14.02 9.51 -37.48
C ALA A 456 -12.53 9.63 -37.04
N SER A 457 -12.19 9.18 -35.84
CA SER A 457 -10.84 9.10 -35.27
C SER A 457 -10.19 7.75 -35.55
N SER A 458 -8.87 7.66 -35.37
CA SER A 458 -8.15 6.38 -35.40
C SER A 458 -7.79 5.94 -33.97
N ASP A 459 -7.79 4.64 -33.71
CA ASP A 459 -7.36 4.05 -32.46
C ASP A 459 -5.98 3.41 -32.64
N LEU A 460 -5.10 3.64 -31.68
CA LEU A 460 -3.79 3.01 -31.56
C LEU A 460 -3.90 1.80 -30.64
N PHE A 461 -3.46 0.65 -31.14
CA PHE A 461 -3.41 -0.60 -30.39
C PHE A 461 -1.96 -0.96 -30.08
N ILE A 462 -1.72 -1.34 -28.83
CA ILE A 462 -0.41 -1.77 -28.35
C ILE A 462 -0.62 -3.13 -27.68
N CYS A 463 -0.03 -4.18 -28.24
CA CYS A 463 -0.13 -5.52 -27.72
C CYS A 463 1.25 -6.04 -27.35
N ALA A 464 1.40 -6.54 -26.13
CA ALA A 464 2.62 -7.16 -25.64
C ALA A 464 2.34 -8.61 -25.24
N ALA A 465 3.08 -9.55 -25.81
CA ALA A 465 3.00 -10.98 -25.52
C ALA A 465 4.35 -11.49 -25.04
N ARG A 466 4.34 -12.48 -24.14
CA ARG A 466 5.59 -13.09 -23.65
C ARG A 466 6.13 -14.12 -24.62
N VAL A 467 7.45 -14.24 -24.67
CA VAL A 467 8.11 -15.36 -25.34
C VAL A 467 7.90 -16.61 -24.50
N ALA A 468 7.47 -17.71 -25.11
CA ALA A 468 7.30 -18.97 -24.41
C ALA A 468 8.68 -19.57 -24.08
N PHE A 469 9.02 -19.59 -22.79
CA PHE A 469 10.24 -20.26 -22.34
C PHE A 469 10.04 -21.78 -22.32
N PRO A 470 11.10 -22.56 -22.57
CA PRO A 470 10.99 -24.00 -22.58
C PRO A 470 10.60 -24.54 -21.19
N THR A 471 9.81 -25.62 -21.15
CA THR A 471 9.26 -26.18 -19.91
C THR A 471 10.33 -26.54 -18.88
N TRP A 472 11.51 -27.01 -19.31
CA TRP A 472 12.62 -27.33 -18.42
C TRP A 472 13.11 -26.10 -17.65
N TRP A 473 13.09 -24.90 -18.26
CA TRP A 473 13.48 -23.64 -17.60
C TRP A 473 12.50 -23.29 -16.50
N LEU A 474 11.20 -23.50 -16.71
CA LEU A 474 10.16 -23.26 -15.70
C LEU A 474 10.31 -24.19 -14.50
N TRP A 475 10.58 -25.48 -14.75
CA TRP A 475 10.87 -26.45 -13.69
C TRP A 475 12.16 -26.13 -12.95
N LEU A 476 13.20 -25.68 -13.67
CA LEU A 476 14.43 -25.21 -13.05
C LEU A 476 14.16 -24.02 -12.11
N LYS A 477 13.39 -23.01 -12.55
CA LYS A 477 12.99 -21.86 -11.69
C LYS A 477 12.22 -22.32 -10.46
N PHE A 478 11.28 -23.24 -10.62
CA PHE A 478 10.51 -23.78 -9.51
C PHE A 478 11.37 -24.54 -8.51
N ALA A 479 12.21 -25.47 -9.00
CA ALA A 479 13.14 -26.24 -8.16
C ALA A 479 14.13 -25.31 -7.45
N TYR A 480 14.66 -24.31 -8.16
CA TYR A 480 15.50 -23.27 -7.58
C TYR A 480 14.79 -22.55 -6.43
N ARG A 481 13.54 -22.11 -6.62
CA ARG A 481 12.77 -21.41 -5.57
C ARG A 481 12.45 -22.30 -4.37
N LEU A 482 12.22 -23.60 -4.59
CA LEU A 482 11.99 -24.56 -3.51
C LEU A 482 13.27 -24.77 -2.69
N VAL A 483 14.39 -25.06 -3.36
CA VAL A 483 15.70 -25.21 -2.72
C VAL A 483 16.11 -23.92 -2.00
N PHE A 484 15.90 -22.78 -2.65
CA PHE A 484 16.19 -21.47 -2.07
C PHE A 484 15.29 -21.16 -0.88
N GLY A 485 14.00 -21.50 -0.94
CA GLY A 485 13.07 -21.40 0.19
C GLY A 485 13.49 -22.24 1.39
N VAL A 486 13.92 -23.49 1.16
CA VAL A 486 14.50 -24.35 2.21
C VAL A 486 15.78 -23.74 2.77
N TYR A 487 16.66 -23.23 1.90
CA TYR A 487 17.89 -22.55 2.32
C TYR A 487 17.60 -21.31 3.19
N LEU A 488 16.58 -20.51 2.85
CA LEU A 488 16.14 -19.37 3.66
C LEU A 488 15.70 -19.81 5.06
N LEU A 489 14.88 -20.86 5.15
CA LEU A 489 14.45 -21.42 6.43
C LEU A 489 15.63 -21.96 7.25
N MET A 490 16.57 -22.65 6.61
CA MET A 490 17.80 -23.10 7.27
C MET A 490 18.66 -21.94 7.76
N CYS A 491 18.78 -20.85 6.99
CA CYS A 491 19.48 -19.64 7.41
C CYS A 491 18.79 -18.99 8.61
N MET A 492 17.46 -18.83 8.58
CA MET A 492 16.68 -18.29 9.70
C MET A 492 16.86 -19.14 10.95
N TRP A 493 16.80 -20.47 10.81
CA TRP A 493 17.01 -21.39 11.92
C TRP A 493 18.42 -21.26 12.50
N ARG A 494 19.47 -21.39 11.68
CA ARG A 494 20.86 -21.40 12.16
C ARG A 494 21.34 -20.05 12.70
N LEU A 495 20.96 -18.96 12.05
CA LEU A 495 21.45 -17.62 12.39
C LEU A 495 20.71 -17.01 13.58
N TYR A 496 19.46 -17.42 13.82
CA TYR A 496 18.60 -16.82 14.82
C TYR A 496 18.00 -17.83 15.80
N PHE A 497 17.11 -18.71 15.35
CA PHE A 497 16.32 -19.57 16.24
C PHE A 497 17.14 -20.61 17.02
N ALA A 498 18.20 -21.15 16.44
CA ALA A 498 19.10 -22.07 17.13
C ALA A 498 19.85 -21.35 18.27
N GLN A 499 20.30 -20.11 18.04
CA GLN A 499 20.95 -19.30 19.07
C GLN A 499 19.98 -18.90 20.18
N TYR A 500 18.73 -18.64 19.80
CA TYR A 500 17.64 -18.41 20.74
C TYR A 500 17.35 -19.64 21.61
N ALA A 501 17.30 -20.84 21.04
CA ALA A 501 17.08 -22.07 21.81
C ALA A 501 18.18 -22.28 22.87
N THR A 502 19.44 -22.02 22.52
CA THR A 502 20.56 -22.08 23.48
C THR A 502 20.42 -21.00 24.58
N LEU A 503 19.94 -19.80 24.24
CA LEU A 503 19.68 -18.74 25.21
C LEU A 503 18.61 -19.15 26.23
N VAL A 504 17.50 -19.72 25.77
CA VAL A 504 16.42 -20.21 26.66
C VAL A 504 16.96 -21.25 27.62
N ALA A 505 17.67 -22.27 27.12
CA ALA A 505 18.25 -23.32 27.97
C ALA A 505 19.23 -22.75 29.02
N ASN A 506 20.00 -21.72 28.67
CA ASN A 506 20.90 -21.06 29.60
C ASN A 506 20.17 -20.20 30.63
N LEU A 507 19.11 -19.49 30.25
CA LEU A 507 18.30 -18.70 31.17
C LEU A 507 17.56 -19.59 32.18
N GLU A 508 17.05 -20.75 31.73
CA GLU A 508 16.42 -21.76 32.61
C GLU A 508 17.42 -22.34 33.63
N ARG A 509 18.68 -22.50 33.23
CA ARG A 509 19.71 -23.15 34.07
C ARG A 509 20.45 -22.21 35.00
N TYR A 510 20.72 -20.98 34.56
CA TYR A 510 21.61 -20.04 35.26
C TYR A 510 20.94 -18.72 35.68
N GLY A 511 19.74 -18.42 35.15
CA GLY A 511 19.08 -17.13 35.40
C GLY A 511 19.85 -15.93 34.84
N ILE A 512 19.57 -14.72 35.32
CA ILE A 512 20.36 -13.51 35.02
C ILE A 512 20.93 -12.98 36.33
N GLU A 513 22.21 -12.62 36.37
CA GLU A 513 22.89 -12.14 37.59
C GLU A 513 22.20 -10.93 38.24
N ALA A 514 21.56 -10.08 37.43
CA ALA A 514 20.82 -8.91 37.89
C ALA A 514 19.41 -9.22 38.44
N ALA A 515 18.91 -10.43 38.24
CA ALA A 515 17.60 -10.87 38.72
C ALA A 515 17.74 -11.65 40.04
N ALA A 516 16.77 -11.47 40.95
CA ALA A 516 16.77 -12.22 42.20
C ALA A 516 16.47 -13.70 41.97
N VAL A 517 17.01 -14.57 42.84
CA VAL A 517 16.76 -16.01 42.78
C VAL A 517 15.26 -16.27 42.97
N GLY A 518 14.62 -16.87 41.96
CA GLY A 518 13.18 -17.13 41.94
C GLY A 518 12.33 -16.10 41.16
N SER A 519 12.95 -15.08 40.54
CA SER A 519 12.25 -14.14 39.64
C SER A 519 11.77 -14.83 38.35
N THR A 520 10.57 -14.45 37.88
CA THR A 520 10.07 -14.80 36.55
C THR A 520 10.83 -14.02 35.48
N LEU A 521 11.35 -14.74 34.49
CA LEU A 521 12.06 -14.15 33.35
C LEU A 521 11.15 -14.20 32.12
N THR A 522 10.81 -13.04 31.57
CA THR A 522 10.07 -12.95 30.30
C THR A 522 11.05 -12.60 29.18
N LEU A 523 11.20 -13.50 28.21
CA LEU A 523 12.07 -13.30 27.05
C LEU A 523 11.27 -12.82 25.84
N VAL A 524 11.48 -11.57 25.45
CA VAL A 524 10.93 -10.97 24.23
C VAL A 524 11.86 -11.28 23.07
N VAL A 525 11.33 -11.94 22.04
CA VAL A 525 12.11 -12.38 20.86
C VAL A 525 11.99 -11.33 19.75
N GLY A 526 13.12 -10.97 19.16
CA GLY A 526 13.19 -10.09 17.99
C GLY A 526 12.86 -10.78 16.65
N ASP A 527 12.86 -10.03 15.55
CA ASP A 527 12.71 -10.55 14.19
C ASP A 527 14.06 -10.97 13.58
N PRO A 528 14.12 -12.10 12.84
CA PRO A 528 15.32 -12.49 12.11
C PRO A 528 15.47 -11.76 10.77
N THR A 529 14.49 -10.94 10.36
CA THR A 529 14.38 -10.39 9.00
C THR A 529 15.63 -9.61 8.64
N SER A 530 16.09 -8.71 9.52
CA SER A 530 17.27 -7.87 9.23
C SER A 530 18.60 -8.66 9.16
N LEU A 531 18.69 -9.88 9.71
CA LEU A 531 19.83 -10.79 9.50
C LEU A 531 19.80 -11.44 8.11
N ILE A 532 18.61 -11.83 7.65
CA ILE A 532 18.42 -12.43 6.32
C ILE A 532 18.64 -11.39 5.22
N LEU A 533 18.12 -10.17 5.41
CA LEU A 533 18.23 -9.08 4.46
C LEU A 533 19.68 -8.67 4.16
N VAL A 534 20.61 -8.88 5.10
CA VAL A 534 22.03 -8.57 4.89
C VAL A 534 22.88 -9.78 4.47
N HIS A 535 22.30 -10.97 4.42
CA HIS A 535 23.06 -12.18 4.15
C HIS A 535 23.47 -12.23 2.66
N PRO A 536 24.77 -12.17 2.30
CA PRO A 536 25.19 -11.94 0.91
C PRO A 536 24.67 -12.98 -0.08
N ARG A 537 24.65 -14.26 0.32
CA ARG A 537 24.14 -15.35 -0.53
C ARG A 537 22.62 -15.29 -0.73
N VAL A 538 21.88 -14.78 0.26
CA VAL A 538 20.43 -14.64 0.16
C VAL A 538 20.09 -13.49 -0.78
N ILE A 539 20.76 -12.34 -0.62
CA ILE A 539 20.61 -11.20 -1.52
C ILE A 539 20.93 -11.63 -2.95
N LEU A 540 22.08 -12.28 -3.18
CA LEU A 540 22.45 -12.79 -4.49
C LEU A 540 21.38 -13.75 -5.05
N GLY A 541 20.86 -14.65 -4.21
CA GLY A 541 19.80 -15.57 -4.62
C GLY A 541 18.52 -14.87 -5.06
N PHE A 542 18.08 -13.81 -4.36
CA PHE A 542 16.92 -13.03 -4.75
C PHE A 542 17.16 -12.14 -5.99
N VAL A 543 18.38 -11.59 -6.14
CA VAL A 543 18.78 -10.85 -7.35
C VAL A 543 18.76 -11.76 -8.58
N LEU A 544 19.29 -12.98 -8.46
CA LEU A 544 19.24 -13.98 -9.53
C LEU A 544 17.79 -14.40 -9.80
N ASP A 545 16.97 -14.62 -8.77
CA ASP A 545 15.55 -14.97 -8.91
C ASP A 545 14.74 -13.90 -9.63
N PHE A 546 15.06 -12.62 -9.41
CA PHE A 546 14.44 -11.51 -10.11
C PHE A 546 14.78 -11.54 -11.61
N TRP A 547 16.07 -11.63 -11.95
CA TRP A 547 16.52 -11.61 -13.35
C TRP A 547 16.20 -12.89 -14.13
N MET A 548 16.06 -14.04 -13.47
CA MET A 548 15.53 -15.26 -14.11
C MET A 548 14.06 -15.10 -14.58
N SER A 549 13.35 -14.08 -14.08
CA SER A 549 11.99 -13.71 -14.48
C SER A 549 11.94 -12.34 -15.18
N ALA A 550 12.95 -12.02 -16.00
CA ALA A 550 12.99 -10.77 -16.77
C ALA A 550 11.77 -10.59 -17.72
N ASP A 551 11.15 -11.69 -18.17
CA ASP A 551 9.93 -11.67 -18.98
C ASP A 551 8.71 -11.12 -18.21
N PHE A 552 8.62 -11.44 -16.92
CA PHE A 552 7.60 -10.88 -16.03
C PHE A 552 7.94 -9.46 -15.58
N ASP A 553 9.22 -9.14 -15.46
CA ASP A 553 9.68 -7.79 -15.14
C ASP A 553 9.31 -6.79 -16.25
N GLY A 554 9.66 -7.10 -17.50
CA GLY A 554 9.26 -6.28 -18.66
C GLY A 554 7.75 -6.07 -18.74
N ARG A 555 6.98 -7.12 -18.46
CA ARG A 555 5.52 -7.06 -18.39
C ARG A 555 5.01 -6.19 -17.23
N ALA A 556 5.63 -6.28 -16.05
CA ALA A 556 5.27 -5.44 -14.92
C ALA A 556 5.51 -3.95 -15.22
N TYR A 557 6.59 -3.60 -15.92
CA TYR A 557 6.82 -2.23 -16.37
C TYR A 557 5.77 -1.73 -17.35
N LEU A 558 5.32 -2.55 -18.31
CA LEU A 558 4.20 -2.21 -19.17
C LEU A 558 2.92 -1.96 -18.35
N ARG A 559 2.60 -2.84 -17.39
CA ARG A 559 1.42 -2.68 -16.54
C ARG A 559 1.47 -1.44 -15.65
N VAL A 560 2.66 -1.02 -15.20
CA VAL A 560 2.87 0.24 -14.47
C VAL A 560 2.72 1.47 -15.38
N GLY A 561 2.99 1.33 -16.68
CA GLY A 561 2.85 2.40 -17.68
C GLY A 561 1.42 2.89 -17.90
N GLN A 562 0.42 2.20 -17.34
CA GLN A 562 -1.00 2.56 -17.45
C GLN A 562 -1.70 2.55 -16.08
N VAL A 563 -2.72 3.39 -15.93
CA VAL A 563 -3.56 3.49 -14.72
C VAL A 563 -5.04 3.20 -15.01
N VAL A 564 -5.33 2.71 -16.22
CA VAL A 564 -6.68 2.45 -16.72
C VAL A 564 -7.27 1.19 -16.07
N ASP A 565 -6.44 0.17 -15.86
CA ASP A 565 -6.74 -1.00 -15.02
C ASP A 565 -5.93 -0.90 -13.71
N PRO A 566 -6.54 -0.39 -12.62
CA PRO A 566 -5.86 -0.20 -11.35
C PRO A 566 -5.37 -1.51 -10.74
N LEU A 567 -6.10 -2.63 -10.95
CA LEU A 567 -5.71 -3.92 -10.38
C LEU A 567 -4.37 -4.36 -10.95
N GLN A 568 -4.23 -4.32 -12.28
CA GLN A 568 -2.98 -4.71 -12.94
C GLN A 568 -1.83 -3.75 -12.61
N PHE A 569 -2.12 -2.46 -12.45
CA PHE A 569 -1.16 -1.48 -11.96
C PHE A 569 -0.65 -1.83 -10.55
N PHE A 570 -1.55 -2.12 -9.59
CA PHE A 570 -1.17 -2.47 -8.22
C PHE A 570 -0.42 -3.80 -8.15
N VAL A 571 -0.87 -4.82 -8.89
CA VAL A 571 -0.17 -6.12 -8.99
C VAL A 571 1.25 -5.92 -9.52
N ALA A 572 1.42 -5.08 -10.55
CA ALA A 572 2.73 -4.76 -11.10
C ALA A 572 3.62 -3.99 -10.11
N CYS A 573 3.07 -3.02 -9.38
CA CYS A 573 3.79 -2.33 -8.30
C CYS A 573 4.25 -3.30 -7.20
N LEU A 574 3.39 -4.25 -6.80
CA LEU A 574 3.73 -5.28 -5.82
C LEU A 574 4.81 -6.22 -6.34
N TYR A 575 4.78 -6.58 -7.63
CA TYR A 575 5.85 -7.37 -8.26
C TYR A 575 7.18 -6.62 -8.27
N LEU A 576 7.19 -5.36 -8.72
CA LEU A 576 8.38 -4.51 -8.78
C LEU A 576 8.95 -4.17 -7.39
N SER A 577 8.19 -4.35 -6.29
CA SER A 577 8.75 -4.26 -4.93
C SER A 577 9.90 -5.24 -4.67
N ARG A 578 10.05 -6.31 -5.50
CA ARG A 578 11.21 -7.22 -5.46
C ARG A 578 12.53 -6.54 -5.80
N THR A 579 12.53 -5.37 -6.45
CA THR A 579 13.73 -4.55 -6.68
C THR A 579 14.39 -4.07 -5.38
N LEU A 580 13.72 -4.19 -4.24
CA LEU A 580 14.25 -3.93 -2.90
C LEU A 580 15.54 -4.71 -2.60
N TRP A 581 15.73 -5.89 -3.19
CA TRP A 581 16.97 -6.66 -3.00
C TRP A 581 18.20 -5.98 -3.61
N PHE A 582 18.03 -5.13 -4.62
CA PHE A 582 19.11 -4.29 -5.15
C PHE A 582 19.55 -3.23 -4.14
N ALA A 583 18.59 -2.62 -3.44
CA ALA A 583 18.85 -1.68 -2.36
C ALA A 583 19.64 -2.36 -1.22
N TYR A 584 19.20 -3.52 -0.72
CA TYR A 584 19.95 -4.22 0.34
C TYR A 584 21.33 -4.69 -0.14
N GLY A 585 21.45 -5.18 -1.37
CA GLY A 585 22.73 -5.57 -1.96
C GLY A 585 23.72 -4.42 -2.07
N ALA A 586 23.27 -3.26 -2.56
CA ALA A 586 24.07 -2.05 -2.66
C ALA A 586 24.54 -1.58 -1.27
N VAL A 587 23.67 -1.62 -0.26
CA VAL A 587 24.01 -1.25 1.12
C VAL A 587 25.07 -2.19 1.72
N VAL A 588 24.94 -3.51 1.51
CA VAL A 588 25.93 -4.49 1.98
C VAL A 588 27.28 -4.32 1.27
N ALA A 589 27.27 -4.15 -0.05
CA ALA A 589 28.47 -3.91 -0.84
C ALA A 589 29.19 -2.62 -0.41
N THR A 590 28.43 -1.52 -0.27
CA THR A 590 28.95 -0.22 0.17
C THR A 590 29.47 -0.28 1.59
N SER A 591 28.78 -0.98 2.51
CA SER A 591 29.27 -1.18 3.88
C SER A 591 30.65 -1.83 3.90
N ASN A 592 30.86 -2.86 3.07
CA ASN A 592 32.15 -3.54 2.97
C ASN A 592 33.23 -2.65 2.35
N LEU A 593 32.89 -1.86 1.31
CA LEU A 593 33.80 -0.92 0.68
C LEU A 593 34.22 0.20 1.64
N MET A 594 33.26 0.83 2.31
CA MET A 594 33.52 1.91 3.28
C MET A 594 34.42 1.44 4.43
N LYS A 595 34.26 0.20 4.89
CA LYS A 595 35.19 -0.41 5.86
C LYS A 595 36.60 -0.56 5.31
N ARG A 596 36.76 -1.09 4.10
CA ARG A 596 38.08 -1.25 3.45
C ARG A 596 38.79 0.09 3.24
N CYS A 597 38.04 1.15 2.96
CA CYS A 597 38.58 2.49 2.73
C CYS A 597 38.74 3.34 4.01
N GLY A 598 38.38 2.82 5.20
CA GLY A 598 38.45 3.59 6.46
C GLY A 598 37.42 4.73 6.56
N LEU A 599 36.37 4.72 5.74
CA LEU A 599 35.35 5.77 5.64
C LEU A 599 34.05 5.44 6.37
N ALA A 600 34.04 4.38 7.20
CA ALA A 600 32.86 3.89 7.90
C ALA A 600 32.09 4.98 8.69
N LYS A 601 32.80 5.97 9.23
CA LYS A 601 32.21 7.11 9.98
C LYS A 601 31.24 7.98 9.18
N TYR A 602 31.30 7.94 7.85
CA TYR A 602 30.46 8.74 6.96
C TYR A 602 29.21 7.99 6.48
N PHE A 603 29.06 6.70 6.81
CA PHE A 603 27.98 5.87 6.28
C PHE A 603 27.08 5.37 7.41
N HIS A 604 25.85 5.88 7.44
CA HIS A 604 24.90 5.61 8.51
C HIS A 604 23.89 4.51 8.15
N GLY A 605 23.45 3.79 9.19
CA GLY A 605 22.45 2.73 9.06
C GLY A 605 21.08 3.27 8.69
N VAL A 606 20.50 2.70 7.64
CA VAL A 606 19.12 2.95 7.20
C VAL A 606 18.20 1.90 7.82
N ASP A 607 16.97 2.28 8.16
CA ASP A 607 15.97 1.33 8.61
C ASP A 607 15.48 0.46 7.42
N PRO A 608 15.41 -0.87 7.58
CA PRO A 608 14.89 -1.76 6.54
C PRO A 608 13.48 -1.39 6.06
N THR A 609 12.61 -0.93 6.96
CA THR A 609 11.20 -0.61 6.69
C THR A 609 11.09 0.64 5.83
N TYR A 610 11.81 1.70 6.18
CA TYR A 610 11.84 2.92 5.36
C TYR A 610 12.45 2.66 3.99
N THR A 611 13.46 1.79 3.92
CA THR A 611 14.04 1.34 2.65
C THR A 611 12.98 0.61 1.80
N ALA A 612 12.22 -0.31 2.39
CA ALA A 612 11.17 -1.05 1.70
C ALA A 612 10.06 -0.14 1.15
N ILE A 613 9.58 0.82 1.97
CA ILE A 613 8.56 1.79 1.55
C ILE A 613 9.11 2.67 0.43
N GLY A 614 10.32 3.22 0.59
CA GLY A 614 10.95 4.07 -0.40
C GLY A 614 11.11 3.36 -1.75
N VAL A 615 11.63 2.13 -1.74
CA VAL A 615 11.78 1.35 -2.98
C VAL A 615 10.43 1.01 -3.60
N ALA A 616 9.41 0.61 -2.83
CA ALA A 616 8.09 0.30 -3.39
C ALA A 616 7.45 1.51 -4.10
N VAL A 617 7.59 2.71 -3.53
CA VAL A 617 7.10 3.96 -4.14
C VAL A 617 7.89 4.32 -5.39
N VAL A 618 9.22 4.17 -5.37
CA VAL A 618 10.07 4.48 -6.53
C VAL A 618 9.86 3.47 -7.67
N ALA A 619 9.79 2.19 -7.32
CA ALA A 619 9.70 1.10 -8.29
C ALA A 619 8.34 1.06 -9.01
N GLY A 620 7.24 1.39 -8.33
CA GLY A 620 5.91 1.44 -8.92
C GLY A 620 5.50 2.86 -9.35
N PRO A 621 4.82 3.64 -8.49
CA PRO A 621 4.25 4.95 -8.85
C PRO A 621 5.21 5.94 -9.50
N PHE A 622 6.45 6.06 -8.98
CA PHE A 622 7.41 7.00 -9.56
C PHE A 622 7.88 6.54 -10.94
N THR A 623 7.93 5.24 -11.21
CA THR A 623 8.27 4.72 -12.54
C THR A 623 7.18 5.07 -13.56
N PHE A 624 5.90 5.03 -13.17
CA PHE A 624 4.82 5.58 -14.01
C PHE A 624 5.06 7.05 -14.34
N VAL A 625 5.39 7.88 -13.34
CA VAL A 625 5.70 9.31 -13.56
C VAL A 625 6.91 9.48 -14.49
N GLN A 626 7.96 8.66 -14.34
CA GLN A 626 9.12 8.69 -15.23
C GLN A 626 8.74 8.43 -16.69
N MET A 627 7.82 7.50 -16.95
CA MET A 627 7.31 7.19 -18.29
C MET A 627 6.42 8.29 -18.89
N GLN A 628 6.01 9.30 -18.10
CA GLN A 628 5.27 10.46 -18.58
C GLN A 628 6.18 11.67 -18.89
N ILE A 629 7.47 11.61 -18.53
CA ILE A 629 8.42 12.72 -18.70
C ILE A 629 9.22 12.50 -20.00
N PRO A 630 9.04 13.29 -21.07
CA PRO A 630 9.66 13.05 -22.37
C PRO A 630 11.20 12.94 -22.35
N ALA A 631 11.86 13.71 -21.49
CA ALA A 631 13.32 13.66 -21.33
C ALA A 631 13.81 12.30 -20.80
N LEU A 632 13.08 11.71 -19.84
CA LEU A 632 13.39 10.39 -19.31
C LEU A 632 13.01 9.28 -20.30
N CYS A 633 11.89 9.41 -21.00
CA CYS A 633 11.53 8.50 -22.08
C CYS A 633 12.61 8.47 -23.17
N LYS A 634 13.17 9.63 -23.55
CA LYS A 634 14.28 9.72 -24.51
C LYS A 634 15.57 9.06 -23.99
N LEU A 635 15.86 9.20 -22.70
CA LEU A 635 16.97 8.50 -22.06
C LEU A 635 16.78 6.98 -22.14
N TYR A 636 15.61 6.46 -21.74
CA TYR A 636 15.31 5.02 -21.81
C TYR A 636 15.39 4.48 -23.24
N ASN A 637 14.82 5.18 -24.22
CA ASN A 637 14.94 4.82 -25.63
C ASN A 637 16.39 4.73 -26.11
N THR A 638 17.27 5.62 -25.63
CA THR A 638 18.70 5.59 -25.96
C THR A 638 19.37 4.36 -25.35
N LEU A 639 19.05 4.04 -24.10
CA LEU A 639 19.60 2.87 -23.40
C LEU A 639 19.11 1.55 -24.03
N PHE A 640 17.83 1.47 -24.39
CA PHE A 640 17.22 0.27 -24.97
C PHE A 640 17.73 -0.07 -26.37
N VAL A 641 18.24 0.92 -27.10
CA VAL A 641 18.72 0.71 -28.47
C VAL A 641 20.24 0.57 -28.53
N ALA A 642 20.96 0.96 -27.47
CA ALA A 642 22.42 0.93 -27.43
C ALA A 642 23.03 -0.46 -27.69
N LEU A 643 22.34 -1.54 -27.29
CA LEU A 643 22.78 -2.92 -27.51
C LEU A 643 21.96 -3.65 -28.61
N ALA A 644 20.94 -3.00 -29.16
CA ALA A 644 20.10 -3.56 -30.20
C ALA A 644 20.87 -3.61 -31.53
N ARG A 645 20.85 -4.78 -32.20
CA ARG A 645 21.54 -4.98 -33.48
C ARG A 645 20.66 -4.69 -34.70
N ARG A 646 19.33 -4.65 -34.51
CA ARG A 646 18.35 -4.45 -35.58
C ARG A 646 17.39 -3.33 -35.21
N ASP A 647 16.88 -2.62 -36.21
CA ASP A 647 15.98 -1.49 -36.02
C ASP A 647 14.61 -1.88 -35.42
N ASP A 648 14.22 -3.15 -35.54
CA ASP A 648 12.99 -3.77 -35.03
C ASP A 648 13.18 -4.42 -33.63
N THR A 649 14.33 -4.20 -32.99
CA THR A 649 14.66 -4.77 -31.68
C THR A 649 14.94 -3.70 -30.64
N ILE A 650 14.61 -4.02 -29.39
CA ILE A 650 15.11 -3.31 -28.21
C ILE A 650 15.82 -4.30 -27.28
N ASP A 651 16.85 -3.86 -26.58
CA ASP A 651 17.53 -4.63 -25.54
C ASP A 651 17.49 -3.88 -24.20
N ILE A 652 16.81 -4.45 -23.22
CA ILE A 652 16.55 -3.78 -21.94
C ILE A 652 17.74 -3.88 -20.96
N SER A 653 18.84 -4.56 -21.29
CA SER A 653 19.92 -4.88 -20.34
C SER A 653 20.62 -3.65 -19.77
N LEU A 654 20.93 -2.68 -20.63
CA LEU A 654 21.64 -1.47 -20.20
C LEU A 654 20.74 -0.60 -19.30
N ALA A 655 19.46 -0.47 -19.67
CA ALA A 655 18.48 0.21 -18.85
C ALA A 655 18.21 -0.52 -17.53
N ALA A 656 18.15 -1.85 -17.55
CA ALA A 656 18.04 -2.69 -16.36
C ALA A 656 19.22 -2.47 -15.40
N LEU A 657 20.46 -2.37 -15.90
CA LEU A 657 21.64 -2.05 -15.10
C LEU A 657 21.54 -0.64 -14.46
N VAL A 658 21.16 0.36 -15.25
CA VAL A 658 20.97 1.74 -14.77
C VAL A 658 19.87 1.79 -13.70
N TYR A 659 18.73 1.16 -13.96
CA TYR A 659 17.60 1.11 -13.02
C TYR A 659 17.96 0.37 -11.73
N THR A 660 18.69 -0.74 -11.83
CA THR A 660 19.22 -1.48 -10.66
C THR A 660 20.12 -0.61 -9.81
N THR A 661 20.98 0.18 -10.46
CA THR A 661 21.90 1.09 -9.78
C THR A 661 21.15 2.26 -9.16
N LEU A 662 20.09 2.77 -9.82
CA LEU A 662 19.22 3.81 -9.28
C LEU A 662 18.51 3.35 -8.00
N ILE A 663 17.85 2.19 -8.04
CA ILE A 663 17.18 1.60 -6.87
C ILE A 663 18.19 1.26 -5.77
N GLY A 664 19.34 0.70 -6.15
CA GLY A 664 20.46 0.42 -5.25
C GLY A 664 21.01 1.68 -4.57
N GLY A 665 21.02 2.80 -5.27
CA GLY A 665 21.52 4.09 -4.80
C GLY A 665 20.61 4.79 -3.78
N LEU A 666 19.30 4.52 -3.79
CA LEU A 666 18.33 5.16 -2.88
C LEU A 666 18.74 5.11 -1.40
N PRO A 667 18.97 3.93 -0.79
CA PRO A 667 19.42 3.87 0.60
C PRO A 667 20.83 4.42 0.80
N LEU A 668 21.68 4.44 -0.23
CA LEU A 668 23.03 4.99 -0.12
C LEU A 668 23.01 6.51 0.00
N VAL A 669 22.16 7.18 -0.80
CA VAL A 669 21.96 8.63 -0.70
C VAL A 669 21.47 9.00 0.71
N PHE A 670 20.51 8.22 1.25
CA PHE A 670 20.04 8.43 2.62
C PHE A 670 21.14 8.16 3.67
N GLY A 671 21.91 7.08 3.51
CA GLY A 671 22.98 6.69 4.43
C GLY A 671 24.18 7.64 4.43
N LEU A 672 24.43 8.35 3.32
CA LEU A 672 25.49 9.36 3.17
C LEU A 672 25.01 10.79 3.48
N TRP A 673 23.70 10.99 3.69
CA TRP A 673 23.14 12.32 3.93
C TRP A 673 23.60 12.88 5.29
N PRO A 674 24.14 14.12 5.36
CA PRO A 674 24.58 14.72 6.62
C PRO A 674 23.45 14.83 7.64
N ARG A 675 23.73 14.58 8.92
CA ARG A 675 22.79 14.70 10.06
C ARG A 675 22.38 16.15 10.34
N LEU A 676 21.66 16.80 9.42
CA LEU A 676 21.26 18.19 9.60
C LEU A 676 19.82 18.38 10.10
N MET A 677 18.94 17.37 10.13
CA MET A 677 17.56 17.70 10.55
C MET A 677 16.63 16.60 11.08
N PHE A 678 17.04 15.34 11.25
CA PHE A 678 16.07 14.29 11.60
C PHE A 678 16.49 13.47 12.82
N TRP A 679 15.66 13.58 13.87
CA TRP A 679 15.58 12.75 15.07
C TRP A 679 16.67 12.94 16.14
N ARG A 680 16.50 13.99 16.95
CA ARG A 680 17.05 14.06 18.30
C ARG A 680 15.97 13.71 19.33
N THR A 681 15.48 12.48 19.34
CA THR A 681 14.67 11.96 20.46
C THR A 681 15.59 11.33 21.49
N ARG A 682 16.15 12.17 22.37
CA ARG A 682 16.67 11.73 23.66
C ARG A 682 15.49 11.59 24.63
N ARG A 683 15.24 10.37 25.12
CA ARG A 683 14.90 10.11 26.53
C ARG A 683 15.50 8.76 26.91
N PRO A 684 16.24 8.66 28.04
CA PRO A 684 16.78 7.40 28.51
C PRO A 684 15.62 6.63 29.17
N ILE A 685 15.31 5.45 28.64
CA ILE A 685 14.79 4.38 29.49
C ILE A 685 16.04 3.70 30.04
N GLN A 686 16.16 3.56 31.35
CA GLN A 686 17.21 2.76 31.98
C GLN A 686 16.98 1.29 31.62
N PHE A 687 17.57 0.84 30.52
CA PHE A 687 17.78 -0.57 30.24
C PHE A 687 19.20 -0.91 30.72
N ALA A 688 19.36 -2.03 31.41
CA ALA A 688 20.67 -2.63 31.63
C ALA A 688 21.07 -3.39 30.34
N GLY A 689 22.38 -3.45 30.03
CA GLY A 689 22.88 -4.00 28.76
C GLY A 689 22.98 -2.99 27.62
N GLY A 690 22.94 -3.47 26.38
CA GLY A 690 23.34 -2.77 25.16
C GLY A 690 24.85 -2.60 24.99
N SER A 691 25.72 -3.46 25.54
CA SER A 691 27.19 -3.25 25.46
C SER A 691 27.71 -3.24 24.01
N ILE A 692 27.01 -3.93 23.10
CA ILE A 692 27.30 -3.88 21.66
C ILE A 692 27.07 -2.47 21.07
N TYR A 693 26.10 -1.73 21.61
CA TYR A 693 25.77 -0.39 21.12
C TYR A 693 26.70 0.67 21.68
N THR A 694 27.20 0.49 22.90
CA THR A 694 28.27 1.34 23.43
C THR A 694 29.55 1.13 22.63
N LEU A 695 29.85 -0.11 22.22
CA LEU A 695 30.93 -0.41 21.28
C LEU A 695 30.70 0.29 19.93
N PHE A 696 29.52 0.15 19.33
CA PHE A 696 29.21 0.80 18.04
C PHE A 696 29.18 2.33 18.12
N ALA A 697 28.83 2.90 19.26
CA ALA A 697 28.86 4.34 19.47
C ALA A 697 30.29 4.89 19.60
N LYS A 698 31.22 4.10 20.17
CA LYS A 698 32.65 4.42 20.21
C LYS A 698 33.28 4.31 18.82
N ASP A 699 33.00 3.21 18.11
CA ASP A 699 33.52 2.97 16.76
C ASP A 699 32.52 2.13 15.93
N GLU A 700 31.92 2.76 14.92
CA GLU A 700 30.92 2.11 14.07
C GLU A 700 31.50 0.98 13.21
N THR A 701 32.83 0.93 13.01
CA THR A 701 33.49 -0.11 12.21
C THR A 701 33.32 -1.51 12.81
N TRP A 702 33.00 -1.62 14.10
CA TRP A 702 32.72 -2.89 14.77
C TRP A 702 31.38 -3.51 14.36
N LYS A 703 30.46 -2.76 13.73
CA LYS A 703 29.22 -3.32 13.19
C LYS A 703 29.56 -4.28 12.05
N ALA A 704 28.96 -5.47 11.99
CA ALA A 704 29.12 -6.41 10.88
C ALA A 704 28.67 -5.78 9.54
N ILE A 705 27.59 -5.00 9.55
CA ILE A 705 27.08 -4.22 8.41
C ILE A 705 26.76 -2.81 8.90
N LEU A 706 27.24 -1.79 8.19
CA LEU A 706 27.09 -0.38 8.59
C LEU A 706 25.70 0.16 8.23
N GLY A 707 25.23 -0.15 7.02
CA GLY A 707 24.12 0.55 6.39
C GLY A 707 22.71 -0.01 6.63
N VAL A 708 22.56 -1.11 7.37
CA VAL A 708 21.24 -1.66 7.74
C VAL A 708 21.13 -1.74 9.26
N SER A 709 20.07 -1.16 9.81
CA SER A 709 19.75 -1.35 11.22
C SER A 709 19.33 -2.80 11.48
N GLN A 710 20.09 -3.51 12.32
CA GLN A 710 19.76 -4.86 12.78
C GLN A 710 19.14 -4.86 14.19
N ARG A 711 18.60 -3.72 14.64
CA ARG A 711 18.03 -3.60 15.99
C ARG A 711 16.84 -4.53 16.23
N SER A 712 16.15 -4.90 15.15
CA SER A 712 15.01 -5.80 15.21
C SER A 712 15.36 -7.21 15.69
N THR A 713 16.63 -7.62 15.60
CA THR A 713 17.07 -8.98 16.01
C THR A 713 17.41 -9.08 17.48
N ASP A 714 17.35 -7.99 18.23
CA ASP A 714 17.64 -8.04 19.66
C ASP A 714 16.50 -8.70 20.41
N CYS A 715 16.87 -9.39 21.48
CA CYS A 715 15.92 -9.90 22.45
C CYS A 715 15.94 -9.00 23.68
N TYR A 716 14.89 -9.05 24.48
CA TYR A 716 14.84 -8.37 25.77
C TYR A 716 14.46 -9.38 26.84
N VAL A 717 15.21 -9.42 27.93
CA VAL A 717 14.83 -10.19 29.12
C VAL A 717 14.26 -9.22 30.14
N LEU A 718 13.02 -9.45 30.54
CA LEU A 718 12.34 -8.68 31.56
C LEU A 718 12.25 -9.50 32.84
N TYR A 719 12.49 -8.86 33.98
CA TYR A 719 12.32 -9.48 35.29
C TYR A 719 11.77 -8.48 36.31
N ASP A 720 11.04 -9.02 37.30
CA ASP A 720 10.45 -8.23 38.38
C ASP A 720 11.50 -7.87 39.44
N VAL A 721 11.45 -6.62 39.93
CA VAL A 721 12.32 -6.16 41.02
C VAL A 721 11.69 -6.52 42.38
N PRO A 722 12.41 -7.20 43.29
CA PRO A 722 11.88 -7.53 44.61
C PRO A 722 11.46 -6.27 45.39
N GLY A 723 10.24 -6.26 45.90
CA GLY A 723 9.71 -5.17 46.74
C GLY A 723 8.98 -4.04 46.00
N ASN A 724 8.91 -4.06 44.66
CA ASN A 724 8.10 -3.11 43.90
C ASN A 724 7.51 -3.75 42.64
N SER A 725 6.34 -4.38 42.78
CA SER A 725 5.61 -5.09 41.70
C SER A 725 5.13 -4.21 40.54
N SER A 726 5.42 -2.90 40.58
CA SER A 726 5.08 -1.95 39.51
C SER A 726 6.25 -1.60 38.58
N HIS A 727 7.47 -2.09 38.87
CA HIS A 727 8.68 -1.79 38.11
C HIS A 727 9.38 -3.06 37.60
N GLN A 728 9.23 -3.33 36.29
CA GLN A 728 10.03 -4.32 35.58
C GLN A 728 11.32 -3.70 35.05
N GLN A 729 12.44 -4.42 35.21
CA GLN A 729 13.71 -4.07 34.58
C GLN A 729 13.91 -4.90 33.33
N GLY A 730 14.41 -4.24 32.27
CA GLY A 730 14.69 -4.88 31.00
C GLY A 730 16.18 -4.90 30.70
N VAL A 731 16.67 -6.09 30.34
CA VAL A 731 18.02 -6.31 29.81
C VAL A 731 17.92 -6.52 28.32
N ARG A 732 18.59 -5.67 27.54
CA ARG A 732 18.68 -5.86 26.09
C ARG A 732 19.76 -6.88 25.79
N LEU A 733 19.44 -7.88 24.99
CA LEU A 733 20.36 -8.89 24.49
C LEU A 733 20.56 -8.75 22.98
N SER A 734 21.81 -8.78 22.54
CA SER A 734 22.18 -8.67 21.13
C SER A 734 23.02 -9.86 20.68
N LEU A 735 22.84 -10.27 19.42
CA LEU A 735 23.64 -11.34 18.82
C LEU A 735 25.06 -10.87 18.49
N THR A 736 26.05 -11.66 18.88
CA THR A 736 27.47 -11.50 18.51
C THR A 736 27.71 -11.58 17.01
N ALA A 737 26.81 -12.19 16.24
CA ALA A 737 26.84 -12.20 14.77
C ALA A 737 26.82 -10.79 14.16
N ARG A 738 26.44 -9.77 14.96
CA ARG A 738 26.43 -8.36 14.57
C ARG A 738 27.78 -7.67 14.76
N VAL A 739 28.75 -8.31 15.41
CA VAL A 739 30.10 -7.77 15.59
C VAL A 739 31.02 -8.29 14.48
N GLU A 740 31.84 -7.41 13.92
CA GLU A 740 32.87 -7.76 12.94
C GLU A 740 33.97 -8.61 13.61
N LYS A 741 33.96 -9.92 13.35
CA LYS A 741 34.91 -10.89 13.95
C LYS A 741 36.32 -10.84 13.37
N ARG A 742 36.56 -10.07 12.30
CA ARG A 742 37.88 -9.96 11.65
C ARG A 742 38.88 -9.09 12.40
N ARG A 743 38.41 -8.27 13.34
CA ARG A 743 39.29 -7.58 14.30
C ARG A 743 39.57 -8.53 15.46
N GLN A 744 40.82 -8.58 15.93
CA GLN A 744 41.25 -9.43 17.04
C GLN A 744 40.50 -9.07 18.32
N LEU A 745 39.34 -9.69 18.52
CA LEU A 745 38.63 -9.72 19.80
C LEU A 745 39.27 -10.83 20.63
N VAL A 746 39.78 -10.47 21.80
CA VAL A 746 40.19 -11.47 22.79
C VAL A 746 38.91 -12.12 23.30
N LEU A 747 38.68 -13.36 22.87
CA LEU A 747 37.60 -14.21 23.36
C LEU A 747 38.00 -14.69 24.76
N ARG A 748 37.17 -14.41 25.75
CA ARG A 748 37.31 -14.96 27.10
C ARG A 748 36.07 -15.78 27.41
N ASP A 749 36.26 -17.01 27.86
CA ASP A 749 35.16 -17.77 28.44
C ASP A 749 34.78 -17.12 29.77
N ALA A 750 33.49 -16.88 29.98
CA ALA A 750 33.02 -16.45 31.29
C ALA A 750 33.36 -17.50 32.35
N SER A 751 33.48 -17.06 33.61
CA SER A 751 33.43 -17.96 34.75
C SER A 751 32.18 -18.84 34.66
N THR A 752 32.33 -20.15 34.89
CA THR A 752 31.24 -21.13 34.85
C THR A 752 30.02 -20.62 35.63
N GLY A 753 28.89 -20.39 34.95
CA GLY A 753 27.63 -19.99 35.60
C GLY A 753 26.90 -18.77 35.03
N THR A 754 27.40 -18.10 33.98
CA THR A 754 26.69 -16.97 33.35
C THR A 754 25.82 -17.42 32.16
N SER A 755 24.60 -16.88 32.06
CA SER A 755 23.64 -17.24 31.00
C SER A 755 23.90 -16.56 29.66
N VAL A 756 24.44 -15.34 29.68
CA VAL A 756 24.70 -14.47 28.53
C VAL A 756 26.08 -13.85 28.64
N GLY A 757 26.68 -13.52 27.49
CA GLY A 757 27.97 -12.82 27.45
C GLY A 757 27.84 -11.31 27.66
N HIS A 758 28.97 -10.61 27.63
CA HIS A 758 29.01 -9.14 27.59
C HIS A 758 30.32 -8.65 26.95
N ILE A 759 30.35 -7.38 26.57
CA ILE A 759 31.58 -6.72 26.10
C ILE A 759 32.22 -6.00 27.27
N ALA A 760 33.45 -6.38 27.60
CA ALA A 760 34.24 -5.72 28.65
C ALA A 760 35.23 -4.72 28.00
N PHE A 761 35.20 -3.48 28.51
CA PHE A 761 36.18 -2.45 28.18
C PHE A 761 37.23 -2.43 29.29
N GLU A 762 38.46 -2.84 28.98
CA GLU A 762 39.56 -2.83 29.94
C GLU A 762 40.18 -1.43 30.06
N LYS A 763 40.98 -1.21 31.11
CA LYS A 763 41.62 0.09 31.38
C LYS A 763 42.62 0.51 30.29
N ASP A 764 43.12 -0.44 29.51
CA ASP A 764 44.10 -0.21 28.43
C ASP A 764 43.42 0.02 27.06
N ASP A 765 42.11 0.33 27.05
CA ASP A 765 41.28 0.48 25.84
C ASP A 765 41.15 -0.81 24.97
N SER A 766 41.66 -1.95 25.45
CA SER A 766 41.41 -3.27 24.88
C SER A 766 39.95 -3.68 25.09
N ILE A 767 39.36 -4.25 24.03
CA ILE A 767 37.97 -4.73 24.00
C ILE A 767 38.00 -6.26 24.02
N SER A 768 37.39 -6.87 25.03
CA SER A 768 37.24 -8.33 25.12
C SER A 768 35.77 -8.73 25.05
N LEU A 769 35.51 -9.84 24.33
CA LEU A 769 34.19 -10.46 24.29
C LEU A 769 34.19 -11.60 25.30
N VAL A 770 33.43 -11.42 26.37
CA VAL A 770 33.21 -12.47 27.38
C VAL A 770 32.00 -13.28 26.95
N GLN A 771 32.21 -14.54 26.56
CA GLN A 771 31.14 -15.41 26.07
C GLN A 771 30.44 -16.10 27.24
N GLY A 772 29.09 -16.17 27.19
CA GLY A 772 28.31 -16.89 28.20
C GLY A 772 28.55 -18.40 28.14
N SER A 773 28.13 -19.12 29.18
CA SER A 773 28.27 -20.57 29.29
C SER A 773 27.72 -21.30 28.05
N HIS A 774 28.28 -22.46 27.70
CA HIS A 774 27.89 -23.24 26.51
C HIS A 774 28.01 -22.49 25.17
N GLY A 775 28.84 -21.45 25.11
CA GLY A 775 29.11 -20.73 23.87
C GLY A 775 27.93 -19.90 23.37
N VAL A 776 27.05 -19.41 24.25
CA VAL A 776 25.89 -18.59 23.87
C VAL A 776 26.33 -17.35 23.07
N ALA A 777 25.71 -17.16 21.92
CA ALA A 777 26.00 -16.06 21.01
C ALA A 777 25.34 -14.73 21.40
N TRP A 778 24.60 -14.68 22.50
CA TRP A 778 23.89 -13.49 22.99
C TRP A 778 24.71 -12.74 24.04
N ILE A 779 24.77 -11.42 23.92
CA ILE A 779 25.45 -10.53 24.85
C ILE A 779 24.51 -9.46 25.39
N MET A 780 24.69 -9.10 26.67
CA MET A 780 24.06 -7.94 27.29
C MET A 780 24.62 -6.66 26.71
#